data_AF-D7DJD1-F1
#
_entry.id   AF-D7DJD1-F1
#
_cell.length_a   1.000
_cell.length_b   1.000
_cell.length_c   1.000
_cell.angle_alpha   90.00
_cell.angle_beta   90.00
_cell.angle_gamma   90.00
#
_symmetry.space_group_name_H-M   'P 1'
#
loop_
_entity.id
_entity.type
_entity.pdbx_description
1 polymer ?
#
loop_
_entity_poly.entity_id
_entity_poly.type
_entity_poly.pdbx_seq_one_letter_code
_entity_poly.pdbx_strand_id
1 'polypeptide(L)'
;MNEAETRAEHIDPALKAAGWGVVDGSYVKREHITLGRLQGGGKRSKQEIADYVLVYKNHKLAVIEAKAWDKHYTEGVAQAKTYAQKLNSRFAYATNGQRIYGIDMHTGKEADVTHYPSPDELWNLTFAEQNAWRDRFSEVPFEDKGGTWGARYYQHNAVEAVLEAIANNQLRILLTLATGTGKTFIAFQLAWKLFYSRWNLSRELDQSKQRRPRILFLADRNGLADQAYNAFSAFAEDALVRIAPDEISKKGRVPKNGNIFFTIFQTFMSGTDAEGNPAPNFGEYPPDFFDFIIIDECHRGGANDEGNWRSILEYFSPAVQLGLTATPKRKDNVDTYAYFGEPVYVYSLKEGINDGFLTPFKVKQIATTMDEYIYALGDGVVVQGEAEPGRLYKESDFNRTIKIPAREQYRVKLFMDLINQREKTLVFCASQEHALEVRDYINQIKTSKDPDYCVRVTAADGALGDQYLKAFQDNDNAIPTILTTSQKLSTGVDARNVRNIVLMREVNSMIEFKQIIGRGTRLYDGKDYFTIYDFVKAHHHFADPEWDGEPEPIEPTEPGGNVAKPNTVEQPKQPYTPEPKPEKILIKLSDGKTRQIQHMMATSFWGADGKPMSSAQFLESLFGVLPEFFKDEDQLREIWSNPETRIKLLEGLSEKGFNKEVLAEMQRIVDAENSDLFDVLAHVAFALHPLSRADRAEVAKGKVHEYFNDKQQAFLDFVLTQYVKQGVDELNQEKLRGLLELKYQSIHDATETLGKAAEIRHIFMGFQKHLYQMKPNV
;
A
#
# COMPACT_ATOMS: atom_id res chain seq x y z
N MET A 1 13.59 -27.11 -32.03
CA MET A 1 14.34 -26.93 -30.77
C MET A 1 13.58 -25.91 -29.95
N ASN A 2 13.11 -26.31 -28.77
CA ASN A 2 12.38 -25.40 -27.87
C ASN A 2 13.33 -24.32 -27.29
N GLU A 3 12.79 -23.33 -26.59
CA GLU A 3 13.60 -22.24 -26.02
C GLU A 3 14.66 -22.73 -25.02
N ALA A 4 14.34 -23.74 -24.20
CA ALA A 4 15.28 -24.29 -23.23
C ALA A 4 16.47 -25.01 -23.89
N GLU A 5 16.20 -25.80 -24.93
CA GLU A 5 17.23 -26.44 -25.76
C GLU A 5 18.06 -25.38 -26.51
N THR A 6 17.41 -24.35 -27.06
CA THR A 6 18.09 -23.24 -27.77
C THR A 6 19.07 -22.51 -26.84
N ARG A 7 18.65 -22.28 -25.59
CA ARG A 7 19.50 -21.71 -24.55
C ARG A 7 20.71 -22.58 -24.25
N ALA A 8 20.49 -23.86 -23.94
CA ALA A 8 21.55 -24.77 -23.52
C ALA A 8 22.56 -25.10 -24.64
N GLU A 9 22.10 -25.28 -25.88
CA GLU A 9 22.93 -25.75 -27.00
C GLU A 9 23.62 -24.61 -27.76
N HIS A 10 23.07 -23.39 -27.74
CA HIS A 10 23.56 -22.29 -28.58
C HIS A 10 23.88 -21.00 -27.81
N ILE A 11 23.01 -20.57 -26.90
CA ILE A 11 23.19 -19.28 -26.21
C ILE A 11 24.21 -19.41 -25.07
N ASP A 12 24.07 -20.40 -24.19
CA ASP A 12 24.98 -20.60 -23.05
C ASP A 12 26.44 -20.82 -23.51
N PRO A 13 26.74 -21.65 -24.54
CA PRO A 13 28.09 -21.80 -25.06
C PRO A 13 28.63 -20.50 -25.68
N ALA A 14 27.79 -19.72 -26.38
CA ALA A 14 28.20 -18.45 -26.97
C ALA A 14 28.51 -17.39 -25.90
N LEU A 15 27.72 -17.32 -24.83
CA LEU A 15 28.00 -16.44 -23.68
C LEU A 15 29.30 -16.83 -22.97
N LYS A 16 29.51 -18.13 -22.75
CA LYS A 16 30.75 -18.65 -22.17
C LYS A 16 31.96 -18.36 -23.04
N ALA A 17 31.83 -18.49 -24.37
CA ALA A 17 32.88 -18.16 -25.32
C ALA A 17 33.20 -16.65 -25.34
N ALA A 18 32.21 -15.80 -25.10
CA ALA A 18 32.39 -14.35 -24.90
C ALA A 18 32.98 -13.99 -23.51
N GLY A 19 33.20 -14.97 -22.63
CA GLY A 19 33.85 -14.80 -21.33
C GLY A 19 32.90 -14.72 -20.13
N TRP A 20 31.59 -14.75 -20.33
CA TRP A 20 30.62 -14.67 -19.24
C TRP A 20 30.62 -15.96 -18.40
N GLY A 21 30.84 -15.82 -17.08
CA GLY A 21 31.01 -16.96 -16.17
C GLY A 21 32.39 -17.63 -16.24
N VAL A 22 33.33 -17.03 -16.97
CA VAL A 22 34.74 -17.47 -17.08
C VAL A 22 35.68 -16.37 -16.61
N VAL A 23 35.45 -15.13 -17.04
CA VAL A 23 36.17 -13.95 -16.56
C VAL A 23 35.82 -13.72 -15.10
N ASP A 24 36.83 -13.48 -14.27
CA ASP A 24 36.66 -13.26 -12.83
C ASP A 24 35.71 -12.07 -12.56
N GLY A 25 34.82 -12.23 -11.58
CA GLY A 25 33.77 -11.24 -11.30
C GLY A 25 32.65 -11.15 -12.35
N SER A 26 32.65 -11.97 -13.40
CA SER A 26 31.54 -12.10 -14.37
C SER A 26 30.68 -13.32 -14.09
N TYR A 27 29.37 -13.16 -14.18
CA TYR A 27 28.43 -14.29 -14.12
C TYR A 27 27.13 -13.95 -14.85
N VAL A 28 26.40 -15.01 -15.21
CA VAL A 28 25.08 -14.90 -15.83
C VAL A 28 24.06 -15.44 -14.85
N LYS A 29 22.98 -14.70 -14.64
CA LYS A 29 21.87 -15.16 -13.81
C LYS A 29 20.55 -15.02 -14.52
N ARG A 30 19.63 -15.94 -14.23
CA ARG A 30 18.20 -15.75 -14.47
C ARG A 30 17.65 -14.91 -13.32
N GLU A 31 16.95 -13.82 -13.62
CA GLU A 31 16.50 -12.88 -12.59
C GLU A 31 14.98 -12.71 -12.61
N HIS A 32 14.34 -12.99 -11.48
CA HIS A 32 12.94 -12.62 -11.24
C HIS A 32 12.90 -11.12 -10.96
N ILE A 33 12.41 -10.36 -11.93
CA ILE A 33 12.30 -8.90 -11.83
C ILE A 33 11.10 -8.55 -10.94
N THR A 34 9.95 -9.17 -11.19
CA THR A 34 8.70 -8.89 -10.47
C THR A 34 8.04 -10.16 -9.95
N LEU A 35 7.19 -10.01 -8.92
CA LEU A 35 6.38 -11.11 -8.38
C LEU A 35 5.04 -11.26 -9.10
N GLY A 36 4.69 -10.30 -9.95
CA GLY A 36 3.36 -10.21 -10.54
C GLY A 36 2.36 -9.60 -9.55
N ARG A 37 1.54 -8.68 -10.05
CA ARG A 37 0.49 -7.99 -9.31
C ARG A 37 -0.46 -8.99 -8.64
N LEU A 38 -0.90 -8.70 -7.41
CA LEU A 38 -1.90 -9.51 -6.74
C LEU A 38 -3.26 -9.42 -7.45
N GLN A 39 -3.87 -10.59 -7.67
CA GLN A 39 -5.03 -10.78 -8.53
C GLN A 39 -6.27 -11.35 -7.80
N GLY A 40 -6.20 -11.52 -6.48
CA GLY A 40 -7.31 -12.12 -5.72
C GLY A 40 -7.29 -13.66 -5.75
N GLY A 41 -7.86 -14.28 -4.70
CA GLY A 41 -7.91 -15.74 -4.57
C GLY A 41 -6.52 -16.38 -4.47
N GLY A 42 -5.52 -15.64 -3.98
CA GLY A 42 -4.13 -16.08 -3.92
C GLY A 42 -3.40 -16.15 -5.27
N LYS A 43 -4.00 -15.64 -6.36
CA LYS A 43 -3.38 -15.59 -7.69
C LYS A 43 -2.58 -14.30 -7.90
N ARG A 44 -1.62 -14.36 -8.82
CA ARG A 44 -0.81 -13.22 -9.27
C ARG A 44 -0.75 -13.17 -10.79
N SER A 45 -0.57 -11.96 -11.32
CA SER A 45 -0.29 -11.77 -12.75
C SER A 45 1.04 -12.42 -13.12
N LYS A 46 1.30 -12.53 -14.43
CA LYS A 46 2.54 -13.13 -14.94
C LYS A 46 3.76 -12.41 -14.36
N GLN A 47 4.65 -13.20 -13.75
CA GLN A 47 5.95 -12.72 -13.30
C GLN A 47 6.82 -12.32 -14.49
N GLU A 48 7.56 -11.23 -14.33
CA GLU A 48 8.61 -10.85 -15.27
C GLU A 48 9.92 -11.48 -14.84
N ILE A 49 10.48 -12.32 -15.71
CA ILE A 49 11.71 -13.06 -15.47
C ILE A 49 12.59 -12.84 -16.68
N ALA A 50 13.74 -12.19 -16.49
CA ALA A 50 14.75 -12.09 -17.53
C ALA A 50 15.48 -13.42 -17.67
N ASP A 51 15.60 -13.93 -18.89
CA ASP A 51 16.30 -15.20 -19.16
C ASP A 51 17.77 -15.13 -18.77
N TYR A 52 18.44 -14.05 -19.18
CA TYR A 52 19.81 -13.79 -18.82
C TYR A 52 20.01 -12.33 -18.42
N VAL A 53 20.60 -12.13 -17.25
CA VAL A 53 21.17 -10.86 -16.83
C VAL A 53 22.68 -11.05 -16.76
N LEU A 54 23.39 -10.27 -17.57
CA LEU A 54 24.84 -10.27 -17.64
C LEU A 54 25.39 -9.36 -16.54
N VAL A 55 26.01 -9.97 -15.53
CA VAL A 55 26.53 -9.25 -14.36
C VAL A 55 28.05 -9.30 -14.36
N TYR A 56 28.68 -8.15 -14.27
CA TYR A 56 30.13 -8.05 -14.18
C TYR A 56 30.53 -7.03 -13.11
N LYS A 57 31.47 -7.42 -12.24
CA LYS A 57 31.86 -6.65 -11.06
C LYS A 57 30.64 -6.21 -10.24
N ASN A 58 29.67 -7.11 -10.05
CA ASN A 58 28.41 -6.84 -9.34
C ASN A 58 27.47 -5.78 -9.98
N HIS A 59 27.74 -5.30 -11.20
CA HIS A 59 26.83 -4.45 -11.97
C HIS A 59 26.08 -5.22 -13.04
N LYS A 60 24.79 -4.93 -13.20
CA LYS A 60 23.94 -5.47 -14.28
C LYS A 60 24.21 -4.69 -15.57
N LEU A 61 25.00 -5.25 -16.47
CA LEU A 61 25.42 -4.54 -17.69
C LEU A 61 24.46 -4.75 -18.86
N ALA A 62 23.84 -5.93 -18.94
CA ALA A 62 22.89 -6.22 -20.00
C ALA A 62 21.82 -7.24 -19.62
N VAL A 63 20.73 -7.21 -20.37
CA VAL A 63 19.68 -8.24 -20.36
C VAL A 63 19.58 -8.90 -21.72
N ILE A 64 19.35 -10.22 -21.74
CA ILE A 64 19.11 -10.98 -22.97
C ILE A 64 17.77 -11.70 -22.83
N GLU A 65 16.91 -11.51 -23.82
CA GLU A 65 15.67 -12.27 -24.00
C GLU A 65 15.89 -13.36 -25.06
N ALA A 66 15.68 -14.61 -24.67
CA ALA A 66 15.80 -15.74 -25.58
C ALA A 66 14.44 -16.07 -26.20
N LYS A 67 14.47 -16.68 -27.38
CA LYS A 67 13.31 -17.27 -28.05
C LYS A 67 13.67 -18.64 -28.60
N ALA A 68 12.65 -19.46 -28.86
CA ALA A 68 12.84 -20.76 -29.50
C ALA A 68 13.51 -20.63 -30.88
N TRP A 69 14.27 -21.64 -31.28
CA TRP A 69 15.08 -21.65 -32.50
C TRP A 69 14.32 -21.25 -33.77
N ASP A 70 13.05 -21.63 -33.89
CA ASP A 70 12.17 -21.40 -35.04
C ASP A 70 11.45 -20.04 -35.01
N LYS A 71 11.54 -19.31 -33.89
CA LYS A 71 10.97 -17.98 -33.73
C LYS A 71 11.87 -16.92 -34.34
N HIS A 72 11.29 -15.76 -34.67
CA HIS A 72 12.09 -14.65 -35.17
C HIS A 72 12.97 -14.09 -34.05
N TYR A 73 14.28 -13.95 -34.28
CA TYR A 73 15.25 -13.55 -33.26
C TYR A 73 14.99 -12.18 -32.62
N THR A 74 14.20 -11.31 -33.28
CA THR A 74 13.78 -10.01 -32.73
C THR A 74 12.40 -10.02 -32.05
N GLU A 75 11.71 -11.16 -31.97
CA GLU A 75 10.38 -11.27 -31.31
C GLU A 75 10.45 -10.89 -29.82
N GLY A 76 11.62 -11.04 -29.19
CA GLY A 76 11.88 -10.65 -27.81
C GLY A 76 12.30 -9.19 -27.58
N VAL A 77 12.45 -8.35 -28.62
CA VAL A 77 13.04 -7.00 -28.48
C VAL A 77 12.27 -6.11 -27.51
N ALA A 78 10.93 -6.08 -27.59
CA ALA A 78 10.12 -5.26 -26.70
C ALA A 78 10.31 -5.67 -25.23
N GLN A 79 10.33 -6.97 -24.98
CA GLN A 79 10.53 -7.55 -23.65
C GLN A 79 11.94 -7.27 -23.12
N ALA A 80 12.98 -7.43 -23.95
CA ALA A 80 14.36 -7.12 -23.60
C ALA A 80 14.53 -5.65 -23.20
N LYS A 81 13.91 -4.72 -23.95
CA LYS A 81 13.91 -3.28 -23.62
C LYS A 81 13.22 -2.98 -22.29
N THR A 82 12.04 -3.55 -22.05
CA THR A 82 11.30 -3.39 -20.79
C THR A 82 12.13 -3.91 -19.61
N TYR A 83 12.78 -5.07 -19.75
CA TYR A 83 13.60 -5.63 -18.69
C TYR A 83 14.88 -4.82 -18.45
N ALA A 84 15.52 -4.32 -19.51
CA ALA A 84 16.68 -3.45 -19.38
C ALA A 84 16.34 -2.13 -18.68
N GLN A 85 15.19 -1.52 -18.99
CA GLN A 85 14.68 -0.34 -18.28
C GLN A 85 14.48 -0.62 -16.79
N LYS A 86 13.76 -1.70 -16.44
CA LYS A 86 13.53 -2.06 -15.03
C LYS A 86 14.84 -2.34 -14.30
N LEU A 87 15.73 -3.13 -14.89
CA LEU A 87 17.00 -3.50 -14.27
C LEU A 87 18.07 -2.39 -14.33
N ASN A 88 17.73 -1.23 -14.90
CA ASN A 88 18.64 -0.11 -15.16
C ASN A 88 19.94 -0.53 -15.85
N SER A 89 19.85 -1.48 -16.79
CA SER A 89 20.99 -1.95 -17.58
C SER A 89 21.03 -1.21 -18.91
N ARG A 90 22.22 -0.75 -19.32
CA ARG A 90 22.37 0.01 -20.56
C ARG A 90 22.08 -0.81 -21.82
N PHE A 91 22.41 -2.10 -21.83
CA PHE A 91 22.30 -2.91 -23.04
C PHE A 91 21.17 -3.94 -22.94
N ALA A 92 20.44 -4.13 -24.04
CA ALA A 92 19.44 -5.17 -24.19
C ALA A 92 19.72 -5.99 -25.44
N TYR A 93 19.46 -7.29 -25.38
CA TYR A 93 19.64 -8.20 -26.51
C TYR A 93 18.42 -9.10 -26.69
N ALA A 94 18.11 -9.43 -27.93
CA ALA A 94 17.15 -10.48 -28.29
C ALA A 94 17.82 -11.50 -29.21
N THR A 95 17.54 -12.79 -29.00
CA THR A 95 18.18 -13.88 -29.74
C THR A 95 17.27 -15.10 -29.84
N ASN A 96 17.48 -15.90 -30.88
CA ASN A 96 16.94 -17.26 -31.01
C ASN A 96 18.07 -18.31 -31.14
N GLY A 97 19.30 -17.97 -30.74
CA GLY A 97 20.49 -18.79 -30.88
C GLY A 97 21.17 -18.72 -32.25
N GLN A 98 20.47 -18.30 -33.32
CA GLN A 98 21.04 -18.16 -34.67
C GLN A 98 21.59 -16.76 -34.95
N ARG A 99 20.91 -15.73 -34.42
CA ARG A 99 21.28 -14.32 -34.57
C ARG A 99 21.05 -13.56 -33.27
N ILE A 100 21.80 -12.48 -33.09
CA ILE A 100 21.72 -11.62 -31.92
C ILE A 100 21.39 -10.22 -32.39
N TYR A 101 20.35 -9.63 -31.82
CA TYR A 101 19.97 -8.23 -32.04
C TYR A 101 20.31 -7.43 -30.78
N GLY A 102 21.18 -6.44 -30.90
CA GLY A 102 21.66 -5.61 -29.79
C GLY A 102 21.04 -4.22 -29.80
N ILE A 103 20.75 -3.71 -28.60
CA ILE A 103 20.13 -2.40 -28.34
C ILE A 103 20.94 -1.69 -27.26
N ASP A 104 21.37 -0.46 -27.54
CA ASP A 104 21.92 0.45 -26.52
C ASP A 104 20.81 1.40 -26.07
N MET A 105 20.32 1.21 -24.84
CA MET A 105 19.19 1.94 -24.27
C MET A 105 19.51 3.43 -24.05
N HIS A 106 20.77 3.82 -23.99
CA HIS A 106 21.17 5.22 -23.79
C HIS A 106 21.27 5.97 -25.13
N THR A 107 21.81 5.35 -26.17
CA THR A 107 22.00 6.00 -27.48
C THR A 107 20.84 5.77 -28.44
N GLY A 108 19.98 4.78 -28.15
CA GLY A 108 18.89 4.35 -29.04
C GLY A 108 19.38 3.58 -30.27
N LYS A 109 20.66 3.23 -30.34
CA LYS A 109 21.24 2.47 -31.46
C LYS A 109 20.83 1.01 -31.35
N GLU A 110 20.35 0.45 -32.46
CA GLU A 110 19.95 -0.95 -32.58
C GLU A 110 20.51 -1.57 -33.86
N ALA A 111 21.04 -2.79 -33.77
CA ALA A 111 21.58 -3.51 -34.91
C ALA A 111 21.76 -5.01 -34.64
N ASP A 112 21.87 -5.79 -35.70
CA ASP A 112 22.41 -7.15 -35.62
C ASP A 112 23.88 -7.09 -35.13
N VAL A 113 24.23 -7.98 -34.20
CA VAL A 113 25.61 -8.15 -33.71
C VAL A 113 26.10 -9.57 -33.99
N THR A 114 27.39 -9.70 -34.29
CA THR A 114 27.99 -10.98 -34.71
C THR A 114 28.34 -11.90 -33.54
N HIS A 115 28.57 -11.33 -32.36
CA HIS A 115 28.84 -12.06 -31.12
C HIS A 115 28.35 -11.24 -29.92
N TYR A 116 28.18 -11.89 -28.77
CA TYR A 116 27.99 -11.19 -27.51
C TYR A 116 29.26 -10.40 -27.17
N PRO A 117 29.15 -9.15 -26.70
CA PRO A 117 30.31 -8.44 -26.19
C PRO A 117 30.84 -9.10 -24.92
N SER A 118 32.15 -8.99 -24.70
CA SER A 118 32.80 -9.50 -23.49
C SER A 118 32.43 -8.67 -22.25
N PRO A 119 32.64 -9.20 -21.02
CA PRO A 119 32.43 -8.44 -19.80
C PRO A 119 33.18 -7.09 -19.78
N ASP A 120 34.45 -7.08 -20.20
CA ASP A 120 35.27 -5.86 -20.28
C ASP A 120 34.78 -4.88 -21.35
N GLU A 121 34.30 -5.38 -22.50
CA GLU A 121 33.72 -4.53 -23.55
C GLU A 121 32.46 -3.82 -23.05
N LEU A 122 31.51 -4.55 -22.45
CA LEU A 122 30.31 -3.93 -21.88
C LEU A 122 30.65 -2.98 -20.73
N TRP A 123 31.65 -3.31 -19.90
CA TRP A 123 32.12 -2.45 -18.82
C TRP A 123 32.61 -1.12 -19.36
N ASN A 124 33.54 -1.15 -20.31
CA ASN A 124 34.16 0.05 -20.88
C ASN A 124 33.16 0.88 -21.69
N LEU A 125 32.19 0.24 -22.34
CA LEU A 125 31.11 0.95 -23.00
C LEU A 125 30.20 1.66 -21.99
N THR A 126 29.83 0.99 -20.90
CA THR A 126 28.95 1.53 -19.85
C THR A 126 29.61 2.64 -19.05
N PHE A 127 30.88 2.43 -18.69
CA PHE A 127 31.68 3.30 -17.83
C PHE A 127 32.91 3.80 -18.59
N ALA A 128 32.68 4.62 -19.62
CA ALA A 128 33.75 5.18 -20.45
C ALA A 128 34.73 6.04 -19.62
N GLU A 129 34.22 6.74 -18.62
CA GLU A 129 35.04 7.47 -17.64
C GLU A 129 35.37 6.56 -16.44
N GLN A 130 36.67 6.30 -16.27
CA GLN A 130 37.18 5.49 -15.17
C GLN A 130 36.97 6.21 -13.84
N ASN A 131 36.45 5.49 -12.84
CA ASN A 131 36.23 6.02 -11.51
C ASN A 131 36.67 4.97 -10.47
N ALA A 132 37.78 5.27 -9.77
CA ALA A 132 38.38 4.35 -8.81
C ALA A 132 37.45 4.00 -7.63
N TRP A 133 36.53 4.87 -7.25
CA TRP A 133 35.55 4.58 -6.21
C TRP A 133 34.44 3.67 -6.70
N ARG A 134 33.97 3.86 -7.94
CA ARG A 134 33.04 2.93 -8.58
C ARG A 134 33.62 1.51 -8.56
N ASP A 135 34.83 1.33 -9.10
CA ASP A 135 35.50 0.02 -9.12
C ASP A 135 35.61 -0.59 -7.71
N ARG A 136 35.93 0.21 -6.70
CA ARG A 136 36.04 -0.27 -5.32
C ARG A 136 34.70 -0.65 -4.70
N PHE A 137 33.63 0.09 -5.00
CA PHE A 137 32.28 -0.28 -4.56
C PHE A 137 31.81 -1.57 -5.22
N SER A 138 32.25 -1.81 -6.46
CA SER A 138 31.98 -3.03 -7.22
C SER A 138 32.64 -4.27 -6.60
N GLU A 139 33.82 -4.15 -5.99
CA GLU A 139 34.53 -5.26 -5.32
C GLU A 139 33.79 -5.81 -4.09
N VAL A 140 32.97 -4.98 -3.44
CA VAL A 140 32.20 -5.38 -2.25
C VAL A 140 30.85 -5.95 -2.70
N PRO A 141 30.54 -7.25 -2.54
CA PRO A 141 29.22 -7.77 -2.88
C PRO A 141 28.14 -7.24 -1.91
N PHE A 142 26.88 -7.33 -2.32
CA PHE A 142 25.75 -7.11 -1.42
C PHE A 142 25.74 -8.20 -0.35
N GLU A 143 25.44 -7.84 0.90
CA GLU A 143 25.27 -8.80 1.99
C GLU A 143 23.85 -9.35 1.96
N ASP A 144 23.71 -10.63 1.63
CA ASP A 144 22.43 -11.29 1.40
C ASP A 144 22.01 -12.24 2.54
N LYS A 145 22.74 -12.25 3.67
CA LYS A 145 22.52 -13.13 4.83
C LYS A 145 22.42 -14.60 4.40
N GLY A 146 23.38 -15.06 3.60
CA GLY A 146 23.42 -16.42 3.09
C GLY A 146 22.29 -16.72 2.11
N GLY A 147 21.92 -15.75 1.28
CA GLY A 147 20.87 -15.83 0.26
C GLY A 147 19.44 -15.59 0.74
N THR A 148 19.21 -15.35 2.03
CA THR A 148 17.86 -15.13 2.59
C THR A 148 17.37 -13.68 2.48
N TRP A 149 18.27 -12.76 2.11
CA TRP A 149 18.03 -11.32 2.08
C TRP A 149 18.53 -10.67 0.79
N GLY A 150 18.20 -11.27 -0.35
CA GLY A 150 18.54 -10.73 -1.67
C GLY A 150 17.83 -9.41 -1.99
N ALA A 151 18.51 -8.52 -2.72
CA ALA A 151 17.95 -7.26 -3.18
C ALA A 151 16.89 -7.46 -4.27
N ARG A 152 15.76 -6.77 -4.14
CA ARG A 152 14.83 -6.57 -5.27
C ARG A 152 15.47 -5.65 -6.30
N TYR A 153 15.03 -5.72 -7.55
CA TYR A 153 15.64 -4.97 -8.65
C TYR A 153 15.73 -3.46 -8.36
N TYR A 154 14.64 -2.85 -7.88
CA TYR A 154 14.59 -1.42 -7.60
C TYR A 154 15.46 -1.03 -6.38
N GLN A 155 15.68 -1.96 -5.44
CA GLN A 155 16.57 -1.73 -4.30
C GLN A 155 18.03 -1.75 -4.76
N HIS A 156 18.38 -2.66 -5.66
CA HIS A 156 19.70 -2.67 -6.30
C HIS A 156 19.92 -1.37 -7.08
N ASN A 157 18.98 -0.96 -7.93
CA ASN A 157 19.08 0.30 -8.68
C ASN A 157 19.25 1.52 -7.76
N ALA A 158 18.49 1.60 -6.66
CA ALA A 158 18.61 2.69 -5.71
C ALA A 158 19.99 2.73 -5.03
N VAL A 159 20.54 1.57 -4.63
CA VAL A 159 21.88 1.49 -4.04
C VAL A 159 22.94 1.92 -5.05
N GLU A 160 22.89 1.40 -6.27
CA GLU A 160 23.83 1.75 -7.34
C GLU A 160 23.77 3.24 -7.69
N ALA A 161 22.58 3.83 -7.79
CA ALA A 161 22.42 5.26 -8.05
C ALA A 161 23.07 6.15 -6.97
N VAL A 162 22.94 5.78 -5.70
CA VAL A 162 23.58 6.50 -4.59
C VAL A 162 25.10 6.30 -4.61
N LEU A 163 25.60 5.08 -4.84
CA LEU A 163 27.03 4.81 -4.92
C LEU A 163 27.69 5.57 -6.07
N GLU A 164 27.03 5.64 -7.22
CA GLU A 164 27.49 6.44 -8.37
C GLU A 164 27.52 7.94 -8.02
N ALA A 165 26.48 8.46 -7.36
CA ALA A 165 26.46 9.84 -6.87
C ALA A 165 27.61 10.13 -5.90
N ILE A 166 27.90 9.22 -4.97
CA ILE A 166 29.04 9.32 -4.03
C ILE A 166 30.37 9.29 -4.77
N ALA A 167 30.51 8.42 -5.78
CA ALA A 167 31.70 8.30 -6.61
C ALA A 167 31.95 9.58 -7.45
N ASN A 168 30.88 10.27 -7.82
CA ASN A 168 30.90 11.56 -8.53
C ASN A 168 30.93 12.77 -7.58
N ASN A 169 31.27 12.55 -6.30
CA ASN A 169 31.45 13.59 -5.28
C ASN A 169 30.18 14.43 -4.99
N GLN A 170 29.00 13.90 -5.25
CA GLN A 170 27.75 14.54 -4.83
C GLN A 170 27.62 14.44 -3.31
N LEU A 171 27.50 15.59 -2.63
CA LEU A 171 27.42 15.67 -1.17
C LEU A 171 26.00 15.53 -0.63
N ARG A 172 24.98 15.80 -1.44
CA ARG A 172 23.58 15.72 -1.06
C ARG A 172 22.84 14.88 -2.09
N ILE A 173 22.14 13.86 -1.60
CA ILE A 173 21.52 12.81 -2.41
C ILE A 173 20.12 12.55 -1.84
N LEU A 174 19.15 12.34 -2.73
CA LEU A 174 17.76 12.05 -2.35
C LEU A 174 17.27 10.75 -3.02
N LEU A 175 16.56 9.94 -2.25
CA LEU A 175 15.80 8.79 -2.74
C LEU A 175 14.32 8.94 -2.37
N THR A 176 13.44 8.75 -3.35
CA THR A 176 11.98 8.78 -3.16
C THR A 176 11.42 7.38 -3.33
N LEU A 177 11.06 6.73 -2.21
CA LEU A 177 10.69 5.31 -2.14
C LEU A 177 9.39 5.14 -1.37
N ALA A 178 8.37 4.56 -2.01
CA ALA A 178 7.08 4.31 -1.36
C ALA A 178 7.23 3.53 -0.04
N THR A 179 6.30 3.74 0.89
CA THR A 179 6.32 3.03 2.18
C THR A 179 6.19 1.52 1.96
N GLY A 180 6.99 0.72 2.66
CA GLY A 180 6.97 -0.75 2.53
C GLY A 180 7.91 -1.32 1.46
N THR A 181 8.64 -0.47 0.73
CA THR A 181 9.58 -0.89 -0.34
C THR A 181 10.96 -1.30 0.19
N GLY A 182 11.23 -1.15 1.49
CA GLY A 182 12.47 -1.61 2.14
C GLY A 182 13.58 -0.56 2.24
N LYS A 183 13.27 0.69 2.60
CA LYS A 183 14.26 1.75 2.86
C LYS A 183 15.41 1.33 3.78
N THR A 184 15.10 0.61 4.87
CA THR A 184 16.10 0.08 5.80
C THR A 184 17.07 -0.91 5.13
N PHE A 185 16.62 -1.70 4.16
CA PHE A 185 17.48 -2.59 3.38
C PHE A 185 18.48 -1.78 2.53
N ILE A 186 18.00 -0.73 1.84
CA ILE A 186 18.85 0.14 1.03
C ILE A 186 19.90 0.85 1.90
N ALA A 187 19.47 1.41 3.04
CA ALA A 187 20.37 2.04 4.01
C ALA A 187 21.45 1.05 4.52
N PHE A 188 21.06 -0.19 4.80
CA PHE A 188 21.98 -1.26 5.18
C PHE A 188 23.01 -1.57 4.09
N GLN A 189 22.57 -1.81 2.84
CA GLN A 189 23.48 -2.14 1.74
C GLN A 189 24.44 -1.00 1.42
N LEU A 190 23.99 0.26 1.51
CA LEU A 190 24.86 1.42 1.36
C LEU A 190 25.90 1.48 2.46
N ALA A 191 25.49 1.34 3.73
CA ALA A 191 26.44 1.29 4.83
C ALA A 191 27.43 0.13 4.67
N TRP A 192 26.98 -1.02 4.19
CA TRP A 192 27.82 -2.20 3.95
C TRP A 192 28.88 -1.92 2.90
N LYS A 193 28.45 -1.46 1.72
CA LYS A 193 29.32 -1.09 0.60
C LYS A 193 30.36 -0.07 1.01
N LEU A 194 29.95 1.02 1.69
CA LEU A 194 30.88 2.07 2.14
C LEU A 194 31.84 1.58 3.23
N PHE A 195 31.35 0.78 4.18
CA PHE A 195 32.15 0.28 5.29
C PHE A 195 33.25 -0.69 4.84
N TYR A 196 32.92 -1.66 4.00
CA TYR A 196 33.88 -2.68 3.54
C TYR A 196 34.77 -2.17 2.41
N SER A 197 34.34 -1.17 1.63
CA SER A 197 35.23 -0.44 0.70
C SER A 197 36.16 0.57 1.41
N ARG A 198 35.99 0.75 2.73
CA ARG A 198 36.70 1.73 3.55
C ARG A 198 36.58 3.17 3.02
N TRP A 199 35.46 3.46 2.36
CA TRP A 199 35.17 4.81 1.89
C TRP A 199 35.04 5.79 3.06
N ASN A 200 35.59 6.99 2.90
CA ASN A 200 35.48 8.08 3.87
C ASN A 200 35.80 9.43 3.19
N LEU A 201 35.61 10.55 3.89
CA LEU A 201 35.76 11.90 3.33
C LEU A 201 37.17 12.24 2.84
N SER A 202 38.23 11.57 3.31
CA SER A 202 39.60 11.83 2.84
C SER A 202 39.78 11.45 1.37
N ARG A 203 38.93 10.54 0.85
CA ARG A 203 38.99 9.98 -0.51
C ARG A 203 40.35 9.38 -0.90
N GLU A 204 41.24 9.14 0.07
CA GLU A 204 42.50 8.41 -0.13
C GLU A 204 42.20 7.08 -0.80
N LEU A 205 43.09 6.51 -1.62
CA LEU A 205 42.89 5.19 -2.22
C LEU A 205 43.71 4.11 -1.53
N ASP A 206 44.77 4.46 -0.81
CA ASP A 206 45.57 3.52 -0.03
C ASP A 206 44.83 3.02 1.22
N GLN A 207 44.35 1.76 1.17
CA GLN A 207 43.58 1.15 2.28
C GLN A 207 44.36 1.10 3.61
N SER A 208 45.70 1.07 3.58
CA SER A 208 46.52 1.06 4.79
C SER A 208 46.45 2.38 5.57
N LYS A 209 46.06 3.46 4.88
CA LYS A 209 45.90 4.82 5.42
C LYS A 209 44.45 5.21 5.67
N GLN A 210 43.50 4.36 5.28
CA GLN A 210 42.08 4.60 5.45
C GLN A 210 41.54 4.02 6.75
N ARG A 211 40.87 4.87 7.53
CA ARG A 211 39.90 4.39 8.51
C ARG A 211 38.61 3.96 7.80
N ARG A 212 37.85 3.09 8.46
CA ARG A 212 36.45 2.83 8.07
C ARG A 212 35.60 4.10 8.22
N PRO A 213 34.51 4.25 7.44
CA PRO A 213 33.61 5.38 7.57
C PRO A 213 32.96 5.42 8.95
N ARG A 214 32.55 6.62 9.32
CA ARG A 214 31.58 6.87 10.40
C ARG A 214 30.26 7.27 9.75
N ILE A 215 29.26 6.43 9.92
CA ILE A 215 27.95 6.55 9.30
C ILE A 215 26.92 6.85 10.39
N LEU A 216 26.14 7.91 10.21
CA LEU A 216 25.04 8.26 11.11
C LEU A 216 23.70 7.94 10.45
N PHE A 217 22.87 7.12 11.09
CA PHE A 217 21.48 6.89 10.73
C PHE A 217 20.57 7.69 11.67
N LEU A 218 19.89 8.69 11.11
CA LEU A 218 18.92 9.55 11.79
C LEU A 218 17.51 9.09 11.48
N ALA A 219 16.72 8.83 12.52
CA ALA A 219 15.31 8.53 12.40
C ALA A 219 14.46 9.50 13.21
N ASP A 220 13.17 9.53 12.90
CA ASP A 220 12.18 10.34 13.64
C ASP A 220 11.91 9.80 15.05
N ARG A 221 11.94 8.47 15.24
CA ARG A 221 11.49 7.82 16.48
C ARG A 221 12.34 6.65 16.91
N ASN A 222 12.38 6.38 18.21
CA ASN A 222 13.23 5.33 18.80
C ASN A 222 12.94 3.96 18.18
N GLY A 223 11.67 3.58 18.00
CA GLY A 223 11.33 2.30 17.38
C GLY A 223 11.85 2.12 15.95
N LEU A 224 11.96 3.21 15.17
CA LEU A 224 12.57 3.16 13.83
C LEU A 224 14.09 3.05 13.91
N ALA A 225 14.73 3.81 14.80
CA ALA A 225 16.17 3.71 15.05
C ALA A 225 16.56 2.32 15.57
N ASP A 226 15.76 1.72 16.46
CA ASP A 226 15.98 0.38 17.00
C ASP A 226 15.76 -0.69 15.91
N GLN A 227 14.73 -0.53 15.07
CA GLN A 227 14.50 -1.40 13.91
C GLN A 227 15.69 -1.37 12.94
N ALA A 228 16.21 -0.18 12.64
CA ALA A 228 17.40 -0.02 11.81
C ALA A 228 18.64 -0.64 12.45
N TYR A 229 18.90 -0.35 13.75
CA TYR A 229 20.01 -0.94 14.50
C TYR A 229 20.00 -2.47 14.44
N ASN A 230 18.84 -3.08 14.68
CA ASN A 230 18.69 -4.55 14.65
C ASN A 230 18.86 -5.13 13.23
N ALA A 231 18.44 -4.41 12.19
CA ALA A 231 18.61 -4.87 10.81
C ALA A 231 20.10 -4.98 10.40
N PHE A 232 20.96 -4.21 11.05
CA PHE A 232 22.40 -4.12 10.83
C PHE A 232 23.21 -5.17 11.60
N SER A 233 22.57 -6.19 12.17
CA SER A 233 23.24 -7.25 12.95
C SER A 233 24.32 -8.06 12.22
N ALA A 234 24.45 -7.92 10.89
CA ALA A 234 25.52 -8.53 10.11
C ALA A 234 26.90 -7.84 10.29
N PHE A 235 26.91 -6.58 10.78
CA PHE A 235 28.15 -5.91 11.15
C PHE A 235 28.68 -6.45 12.49
N ALA A 236 29.97 -6.28 12.73
CA ALA A 236 30.56 -6.56 14.03
C ALA A 236 29.90 -5.70 15.13
N GLU A 237 29.63 -6.30 16.30
CA GLU A 237 28.89 -5.64 17.39
C GLU A 237 29.58 -4.36 17.87
N ASP A 238 30.91 -4.33 17.89
CA ASP A 238 31.73 -3.17 18.26
C ASP A 238 31.71 -2.03 17.23
N ALA A 239 31.23 -2.30 16.01
CA ALA A 239 31.05 -1.28 14.99
C ALA A 239 29.72 -0.52 15.14
N LEU A 240 28.71 -1.10 15.80
CA LEU A 240 27.36 -0.55 15.92
C LEU A 240 27.20 0.23 17.21
N VAL A 241 26.56 1.39 17.14
CA VAL A 241 26.34 2.27 18.29
C VAL A 241 24.90 2.78 18.28
N ARG A 242 24.13 2.45 19.31
CA ARG A 242 22.78 3.01 19.51
C ARG A 242 22.83 4.18 20.48
N ILE A 243 22.68 5.40 20.00
CA ILE A 243 22.73 6.60 20.85
C ILE A 243 21.35 6.84 21.47
N ALA A 244 21.19 6.51 22.75
CA ALA A 244 19.94 6.70 23.50
C ALA A 244 20.09 7.70 24.64
N PRO A 245 19.02 8.43 25.05
CA PRO A 245 19.07 9.39 26.14
C PRO A 245 19.60 8.80 27.46
N ASP A 246 19.17 7.59 27.80
CA ASP A 246 19.59 6.90 29.02
C ASP A 246 21.10 6.57 29.01
N GLU A 247 21.67 6.31 27.83
CA GLU A 247 23.09 6.01 27.71
C GLU A 247 23.93 7.27 27.87
N ILE A 248 23.50 8.39 27.27
CA ILE A 248 24.13 9.70 27.43
C ILE A 248 24.08 10.13 28.88
N SER A 249 22.91 10.01 29.53
CA SER A 249 22.74 10.37 30.94
C SER A 249 23.66 9.56 31.87
N LYS A 250 23.78 8.23 31.64
CA LYS A 250 24.67 7.36 32.44
C LYS A 250 26.15 7.68 32.26
N LYS A 251 26.58 8.06 31.05
CA LYS A 251 27.99 8.28 30.71
C LYS A 251 28.42 9.75 30.79
N GLY A 252 27.47 10.68 30.87
CA GLY A 252 27.69 12.13 30.84
C GLY A 252 28.26 12.68 29.52
N ARG A 253 28.22 11.89 28.44
CA ARG A 253 28.76 12.24 27.12
C ARG A 253 28.20 11.32 26.03
N VAL A 254 28.25 11.77 24.78
CA VAL A 254 27.88 10.95 23.63
C VAL A 254 28.93 9.86 23.32
N PRO A 255 28.52 8.66 22.86
CA PRO A 255 29.45 7.58 22.53
C PRO A 255 30.23 7.89 21.24
N LYS A 256 31.55 7.70 21.24
CA LYS A 256 32.44 8.00 20.09
C LYS A 256 33.13 6.76 19.50
N ASN A 257 33.02 5.62 20.18
CA ASN A 257 33.65 4.37 19.77
C ASN A 257 32.67 3.57 18.92
N GLY A 258 33.02 3.34 17.66
CA GLY A 258 32.21 2.63 16.68
C GLY A 258 32.27 3.31 15.32
N ASN A 259 31.47 2.80 14.40
CA ASN A 259 31.45 3.24 13.00
C ASN A 259 30.05 3.53 12.48
N ILE A 260 29.02 2.85 12.98
CA ILE A 260 27.64 3.03 12.49
C ILE A 260 26.77 3.41 13.69
N PHE A 261 26.27 4.64 13.66
CA PHE A 261 25.60 5.27 14.78
C PHE A 261 24.12 5.43 14.47
N PHE A 262 23.25 5.08 15.41
CA PHE A 262 21.80 5.15 15.27
C PHE A 262 21.22 6.04 16.34
N THR A 263 20.49 7.07 15.94
CA THR A 263 19.90 8.02 16.87
C THR A 263 18.62 8.61 16.31
N ILE A 264 17.93 9.37 17.15
CA ILE A 264 16.78 10.17 16.75
C ILE A 264 17.09 11.65 16.91
N PHE A 265 16.41 12.49 16.13
CA PHE A 265 16.61 13.94 16.17
C PHE A 265 16.48 14.49 17.60
N GLN A 266 15.43 14.08 18.31
CA GLN A 266 15.17 14.55 19.68
C GLN A 266 16.35 14.27 20.62
N THR A 267 16.97 13.08 20.55
CA THR A 267 18.12 12.71 21.39
C THR A 267 19.35 13.55 21.06
N PHE A 268 19.56 13.87 19.79
CA PHE A 268 20.66 14.74 19.37
C PHE A 268 20.46 16.21 19.77
N MET A 269 19.21 16.65 19.91
CA MET A 269 18.87 18.03 20.29
C MET A 269 18.75 18.25 21.81
N SER A 270 18.60 17.19 22.62
CA SER A 270 18.21 17.29 24.04
C SER A 270 19.37 17.29 25.05
N GLY A 271 20.45 18.04 24.80
CA GLY A 271 21.62 18.10 25.69
C GLY A 271 21.71 19.37 26.54
N THR A 272 22.81 19.49 27.28
CA THR A 272 23.18 20.70 28.01
C THR A 272 24.67 21.01 27.85
N ASP A 273 25.05 22.29 27.86
CA ASP A 273 26.45 22.70 27.90
C ASP A 273 27.07 22.50 29.31
N ALA A 274 28.35 22.87 29.46
CA ALA A 274 29.08 22.72 30.72
C ALA A 274 28.52 23.61 31.84
N GLU A 275 27.81 24.67 31.48
CA GLU A 275 27.14 25.64 32.35
C GLU A 275 25.70 25.23 32.70
N GLY A 276 25.20 24.12 32.13
CA GLY A 276 23.86 23.59 32.35
C GLY A 276 22.76 24.25 31.50
N ASN A 277 23.12 25.06 30.50
CA ASN A 277 22.15 25.63 29.56
C ASN A 277 21.81 24.60 28.47
N PRO A 278 20.59 24.66 27.89
CA PRO A 278 20.22 23.78 26.79
C PRO A 278 21.17 23.89 25.58
N ALA A 279 21.77 22.78 25.17
CA ALA A 279 22.66 22.71 24.01
C ALA A 279 22.50 21.35 23.31
N PRO A 280 22.68 21.25 21.99
CA PRO A 280 22.55 19.97 21.32
C PRO A 280 23.68 19.00 21.69
N ASN A 281 23.33 17.73 21.99
CA ASN A 281 24.30 16.66 22.26
C ASN A 281 25.24 16.40 21.07
N PHE A 282 24.80 16.71 19.84
CA PHE A 282 25.63 16.51 18.65
C PHE A 282 26.87 17.41 18.62
N GLY A 283 26.88 18.53 19.35
CA GLY A 283 28.02 19.43 19.44
C GLY A 283 29.26 18.84 20.11
N GLU A 284 29.12 17.69 20.78
CA GLU A 284 30.26 16.94 21.33
C GLU A 284 31.09 16.21 20.27
N TYR A 285 30.53 15.98 19.07
CA TYR A 285 31.25 15.43 17.92
C TYR A 285 31.84 16.57 17.09
N PRO A 286 33.08 16.48 16.58
CA PRO A 286 33.56 17.49 15.65
C PRO A 286 32.72 17.51 14.34
N PRO A 287 32.65 18.65 13.62
CA PRO A 287 31.90 18.78 12.36
C PRO A 287 32.22 17.72 11.29
N ASP A 288 33.48 17.27 11.22
CA ASP A 288 33.97 16.26 10.27
C ASP A 288 33.97 14.83 10.85
N PHE A 289 33.26 14.59 11.96
CA PHE A 289 33.24 13.29 12.62
C PHE A 289 32.63 12.20 11.75
N PHE A 290 31.51 12.49 11.09
CA PHE A 290 30.78 11.56 10.23
C PHE A 290 31.19 11.75 8.77
N ASP A 291 31.29 10.65 8.02
CA ASP A 291 31.52 10.69 6.58
C ASP A 291 30.24 10.61 5.77
N PHE A 292 29.25 9.89 6.32
CA PHE A 292 27.96 9.66 5.68
C PHE A 292 26.82 9.78 6.68
N ILE A 293 25.75 10.46 6.30
CA ILE A 293 24.55 10.61 7.12
C ILE A 293 23.35 10.15 6.30
N ILE A 294 22.59 9.21 6.83
CA ILE A 294 21.35 8.71 6.27
C ILE A 294 20.20 9.24 7.12
N ILE A 295 19.20 9.82 6.47
CA ILE A 295 18.03 10.38 7.15
C ILE A 295 16.78 9.68 6.63
N ASP A 296 16.11 8.95 7.51
CA ASP A 296 14.80 8.37 7.20
C ASP A 296 13.68 9.39 7.42
N GLU A 297 12.71 9.43 6.50
CA GLU A 297 11.56 10.34 6.53
C GLU A 297 11.96 11.85 6.55
N CYS A 298 12.92 12.24 5.70
CA CYS A 298 13.49 13.60 5.63
C CYS A 298 12.52 14.74 5.21
N HIS A 299 11.22 14.44 5.07
CA HIS A 299 10.14 15.38 4.77
C HIS A 299 9.34 15.83 6.00
N ARG A 300 9.63 15.30 7.21
CA ARG A 300 8.81 15.48 8.41
C ARG A 300 9.02 16.76 9.22
N GLY A 301 9.65 17.78 8.65
CA GLY A 301 9.80 19.04 9.37
C GLY A 301 8.55 19.92 9.22
N GLY A 302 7.88 20.28 10.31
CA GLY A 302 7.15 21.56 10.34
C GLY A 302 8.15 22.71 10.53
N ALA A 303 7.70 23.97 10.47
CA ALA A 303 8.58 25.15 10.58
C ALA A 303 9.57 25.15 11.78
N ASN A 304 9.25 24.46 12.89
CA ASN A 304 10.14 24.29 14.05
C ASN A 304 11.05 23.04 13.98
N ASP A 305 10.66 21.98 13.26
CA ASP A 305 11.42 20.73 13.14
C ASP A 305 12.33 20.70 11.89
N GLU A 306 12.02 21.48 10.86
CA GLU A 306 12.89 21.67 9.69
C GLU A 306 14.22 22.30 10.06
N GLY A 307 14.22 23.26 11.00
CA GLY A 307 15.43 23.84 11.56
C GLY A 307 16.29 22.82 12.32
N ASN A 308 15.67 21.80 12.91
CA ASN A 308 16.37 20.82 13.76
C ASN A 308 17.19 19.81 12.96
N TRP A 309 16.65 19.23 11.88
CA TRP A 309 17.45 18.32 11.06
C TRP A 309 18.43 19.08 10.16
N ARG A 310 18.03 20.23 9.58
CA ARG A 310 18.94 21.05 8.76
C ARG A 310 20.16 21.50 9.56
N SER A 311 19.97 21.96 10.79
CA SER A 311 21.09 22.36 11.66
C SER A 311 22.05 21.21 11.96
N ILE A 312 21.55 19.99 12.17
CA ILE A 312 22.40 18.79 12.34
C ILE A 312 23.23 18.54 11.07
N LEU A 313 22.61 18.59 9.89
CA LEU A 313 23.31 18.32 8.64
C LEU A 313 24.30 19.43 8.25
N GLU A 314 23.93 20.68 8.46
CA GLU A 314 24.81 21.82 8.24
C GLU A 314 26.00 21.78 9.19
N TYR A 315 25.79 21.40 10.46
CA TYR A 315 26.85 21.20 11.44
C TYR A 315 27.84 20.12 10.98
N PHE A 316 27.34 18.98 10.49
CA PHE A 316 28.19 17.88 10.04
C PHE A 316 28.69 18.01 8.60
N SER A 317 28.58 19.18 7.97
CA SER A 317 29.27 19.43 6.70
C SER A 317 30.80 19.36 6.94
N PRO A 318 31.55 18.46 6.26
CA PRO A 318 31.33 18.04 4.87
C PRO A 318 30.86 16.60 4.65
N ALA A 319 30.23 15.95 5.64
CA ALA A 319 29.64 14.61 5.47
C ALA A 319 28.73 14.53 4.25
N VAL A 320 28.76 13.40 3.53
CA VAL A 320 27.78 13.13 2.46
C VAL A 320 26.43 12.79 3.10
N GLN A 321 25.34 13.34 2.56
CA GLN A 321 24.02 13.31 3.16
C GLN A 321 23.02 12.67 2.21
N LEU A 322 22.39 11.59 2.68
CA LEU A 322 21.33 10.87 1.98
C LEU A 322 19.99 11.08 2.68
N GLY A 323 19.07 11.74 2.00
CA GLY A 323 17.66 11.80 2.38
C GLY A 323 16.87 10.62 1.82
N LEU A 324 16.08 9.96 2.65
CA LEU A 324 15.07 8.99 2.25
C LEU A 324 13.68 9.57 2.50
N THR A 325 12.82 9.59 1.49
CA THR A 325 11.42 10.04 1.62
C THR A 325 10.47 9.08 0.93
N ALA A 326 9.21 9.05 1.38
CA ALA A 326 8.13 8.35 0.68
C ALA A 326 7.27 9.29 -0.16
N THR A 327 7.57 10.59 -0.16
CA THR A 327 6.71 11.63 -0.74
C THR A 327 7.47 12.39 -1.82
N PRO A 328 6.94 12.46 -3.07
CA PRO A 328 7.51 13.27 -4.14
C PRO A 328 7.47 14.77 -3.79
N LYS A 329 8.14 15.59 -4.59
CA LYS A 329 8.23 17.06 -4.44
C LYS A 329 6.84 17.71 -4.49
N ARG A 330 6.57 18.59 -3.54
CA ARG A 330 5.27 19.23 -3.27
C ARG A 330 5.45 20.58 -2.59
N LYS A 331 4.40 21.39 -2.54
CA LYS A 331 4.38 22.69 -1.84
C LYS A 331 4.77 22.61 -0.35
N ASP A 332 4.43 21.50 0.31
CA ASP A 332 4.69 21.26 1.74
C ASP A 332 6.06 20.62 2.02
N ASN A 333 6.83 20.24 1.00
CA ASN A 333 8.18 19.69 1.15
C ASN A 333 9.20 20.25 0.13
N VAL A 334 8.89 21.40 -0.48
CA VAL A 334 9.79 22.10 -1.44
C VAL A 334 11.18 22.26 -0.84
N ASP A 335 11.22 22.56 0.45
CA ASP A 335 12.41 22.72 1.25
C ASP A 335 13.32 21.49 1.29
N THR A 336 12.77 20.27 1.35
CA THR A 336 13.56 19.02 1.27
C THR A 336 14.24 18.90 -0.09
N TYR A 337 13.51 19.14 -1.17
CA TYR A 337 14.03 19.07 -2.55
C TYR A 337 14.95 20.24 -2.88
N ALA A 338 14.73 21.41 -2.28
CA ALA A 338 15.65 22.54 -2.38
C ALA A 338 16.99 22.25 -1.69
N TYR A 339 16.95 21.51 -0.57
CA TYR A 339 18.15 21.13 0.17
C TYR A 339 18.95 20.02 -0.53
N PHE A 340 18.29 18.91 -0.87
CA PHE A 340 18.94 17.71 -1.43
C PHE A 340 19.07 17.71 -2.96
N GLY A 341 18.24 18.48 -3.67
CA GLY A 341 18.11 18.42 -5.12
C GLY A 341 17.11 17.38 -5.59
N GLU A 342 17.14 17.09 -6.89
CA GLU A 342 16.30 16.07 -7.51
C GLU A 342 16.72 14.65 -7.07
N PRO A 343 15.77 13.72 -6.90
CA PRO A 343 16.08 12.37 -6.46
C PRO A 343 16.89 11.61 -7.52
N VAL A 344 17.93 10.89 -7.08
CA VAL A 344 18.74 10.06 -7.97
C VAL A 344 18.03 8.77 -8.38
N TYR A 345 16.97 8.40 -7.64
CA TYR A 345 16.10 7.28 -7.97
C TYR A 345 14.72 7.44 -7.31
N VAL A 346 13.67 7.04 -8.03
CA VAL A 346 12.29 7.06 -7.57
C VAL A 346 11.69 5.66 -7.73
N TYR A 347 10.96 5.21 -6.72
CA TYR A 347 10.14 3.99 -6.79
C TYR A 347 8.81 4.21 -6.08
N SER A 348 7.75 4.28 -6.87
CA SER A 348 6.41 4.73 -6.49
C SER A 348 5.56 3.62 -5.86
N LEU A 349 4.40 4.01 -5.31
CA LEU A 349 3.42 3.06 -4.77
C LEU A 349 2.82 2.24 -5.92
N LYS A 350 2.56 2.91 -7.06
CA LYS A 350 2.15 2.33 -8.33
C LYS A 350 3.02 1.17 -8.77
N GLU A 351 4.32 1.42 -8.88
CA GLU A 351 5.28 0.42 -9.32
C GLU A 351 5.32 -0.73 -8.32
N GLY A 352 5.34 -0.43 -7.02
CA GLY A 352 5.24 -1.43 -5.96
C GLY A 352 4.03 -2.37 -6.09
N ILE A 353 2.84 -1.83 -6.38
CA ILE A 353 1.62 -2.63 -6.56
C ILE A 353 1.67 -3.44 -7.85
N ASN A 354 2.05 -2.81 -8.98
CA ASN A 354 2.09 -3.47 -10.29
C ASN A 354 3.13 -4.59 -10.36
N ASP A 355 4.28 -4.39 -9.71
CA ASP A 355 5.33 -5.40 -9.65
C ASP A 355 5.02 -6.51 -8.62
N GLY A 356 3.94 -6.36 -7.85
CA GLY A 356 3.50 -7.34 -6.85
C GLY A 356 4.28 -7.29 -5.54
N PHE A 357 5.01 -6.20 -5.29
CA PHE A 357 5.79 -5.97 -4.07
C PHE A 357 5.00 -5.24 -2.97
N LEU A 358 3.85 -4.66 -3.31
CA LEU A 358 2.90 -4.01 -2.40
C LEU A 358 1.47 -4.52 -2.66
N THR A 359 0.65 -4.49 -1.62
CA THR A 359 -0.75 -4.91 -1.63
C THR A 359 -1.65 -3.78 -2.17
N PRO A 360 -2.55 -4.05 -3.12
CA PRO A 360 -3.54 -3.08 -3.59
C PRO A 360 -4.62 -2.77 -2.54
N PHE A 361 -5.45 -1.75 -2.78
CA PHE A 361 -6.50 -1.33 -1.86
C PHE A 361 -7.78 -0.87 -2.54
N LYS A 362 -8.88 -0.83 -1.77
CA LYS A 362 -10.15 -0.18 -2.13
C LYS A 362 -10.58 0.81 -1.07
N VAL A 363 -11.43 1.77 -1.43
CA VAL A 363 -11.88 2.85 -0.55
C VAL A 363 -13.39 2.85 -0.44
N LYS A 364 -13.91 2.69 0.78
CA LYS A 364 -15.32 2.89 1.11
C LYS A 364 -15.51 4.32 1.60
N GLN A 365 -16.09 5.16 0.74
CA GLN A 365 -16.47 6.53 1.08
C GLN A 365 -17.79 6.47 1.83
N ILE A 366 -17.80 6.98 3.06
CA ILE A 366 -18.96 6.93 3.93
C ILE A 366 -19.33 8.35 4.31
N ALA A 367 -20.50 8.79 3.87
CA ALA A 367 -21.11 10.04 4.29
C ALA A 367 -22.28 9.74 5.23
N THR A 368 -22.40 10.49 6.32
CA THR A 368 -23.53 10.38 7.25
C THR A 368 -24.36 11.65 7.25
N THR A 369 -25.64 11.55 7.59
CA THR A 369 -26.52 12.73 7.75
C THR A 369 -26.09 13.67 8.89
N MET A 370 -25.05 13.30 9.64
CA MET A 370 -24.47 14.05 10.76
C MET A 370 -23.01 14.47 10.50
N ASP A 371 -22.53 14.43 9.25
CA ASP A 371 -21.20 14.95 8.88
C ASP A 371 -21.13 16.47 8.99
N GLU A 372 -22.28 17.13 8.78
CA GLU A 372 -22.53 18.53 9.09
C GLU A 372 -23.71 18.60 10.06
N TYR A 373 -23.63 19.45 11.08
CA TYR A 373 -24.69 19.57 12.08
C TYR A 373 -25.01 21.02 12.34
N ILE A 374 -26.28 21.40 12.17
CA ILE A 374 -26.81 22.69 12.63
C ILE A 374 -27.58 22.41 13.92
N TYR A 375 -27.19 23.05 15.02
CA TYR A 375 -27.94 22.93 16.27
C TYR A 375 -29.28 23.66 16.14
N ALA A 376 -30.40 22.91 16.15
CA ALA A 376 -31.73 23.47 16.24
C ALA A 376 -32.36 23.21 17.62
N LEU A 377 -33.19 24.14 18.07
CA LEU A 377 -33.98 23.97 19.29
C LEU A 377 -34.92 22.77 19.14
N GLY A 378 -34.77 21.76 20.01
CA GLY A 378 -35.57 20.52 19.98
C GLY A 378 -34.84 19.27 19.47
N ASP A 379 -33.62 19.41 18.93
CA ASP A 379 -32.82 18.28 18.44
C ASP A 379 -32.35 17.33 19.56
N GLY A 380 -32.19 17.88 20.75
CA GLY A 380 -31.62 17.21 21.90
C GLY A 380 -31.39 18.18 23.06
N VAL A 381 -30.72 17.69 24.09
CA VAL A 381 -30.37 18.47 25.29
C VAL A 381 -28.88 18.78 25.27
N VAL A 382 -28.53 20.06 25.47
CA VAL A 382 -27.14 20.47 25.73
C VAL A 382 -26.82 20.06 27.17
N VAL A 383 -25.96 19.07 27.31
CA VAL A 383 -25.57 18.48 28.59
C VAL A 383 -24.44 19.26 29.25
N GLN A 384 -23.60 19.93 28.44
CA GLN A 384 -22.48 20.75 28.89
C GLN A 384 -22.18 21.85 27.87
N GLY A 385 -21.74 23.01 28.34
CA GLY A 385 -21.45 24.19 27.51
C GLY A 385 -22.70 24.92 27.01
N GLU A 386 -22.50 25.95 26.20
CA GLU A 386 -23.57 26.71 25.54
C GLU A 386 -23.51 26.49 24.03
N ALA A 387 -24.59 25.95 23.44
CA ALA A 387 -24.69 25.74 22.00
C ALA A 387 -25.46 26.89 21.35
N GLU A 388 -24.84 27.54 20.36
CA GLU A 388 -25.49 28.60 19.57
C GLU A 388 -26.49 28.00 18.57
N PRO A 389 -27.79 28.30 18.67
CA PRO A 389 -28.78 27.84 17.70
C PRO A 389 -28.48 28.40 16.30
N GLY A 390 -28.60 27.55 15.27
CA GLY A 390 -28.35 27.93 13.88
C GLY A 390 -26.88 27.92 13.47
N ARG A 391 -25.94 27.68 14.38
CA ARG A 391 -24.52 27.50 14.03
C ARG A 391 -24.31 26.16 13.33
N LEU A 392 -23.64 26.21 12.18
CA LEU A 392 -23.15 25.04 11.45
C LEU A 392 -21.83 24.56 12.07
N TYR A 393 -21.80 23.28 12.46
CA TYR A 393 -20.61 22.56 12.88
C TYR A 393 -20.17 21.60 11.78
N LYS A 394 -18.88 21.61 11.45
CA LYS A 394 -18.24 20.75 10.42
C LYS A 394 -17.29 19.74 11.07
N GLU A 395 -16.68 18.85 10.27
CA GLU A 395 -15.75 17.81 10.76
C GLU A 395 -14.68 18.36 11.72
N SER A 396 -14.08 19.51 11.40
CA SER A 396 -13.08 20.20 12.23
C SER A 396 -13.58 20.66 13.62
N ASP A 397 -14.89 20.84 13.78
CA ASP A 397 -15.52 21.24 15.05
C ASP A 397 -15.83 20.04 15.94
N PHE A 398 -16.13 18.88 15.36
CA PHE A 398 -16.46 17.68 16.12
C PHE A 398 -15.25 17.19 16.92
N ASN A 399 -15.51 16.75 18.15
CA ASN A 399 -14.51 16.28 19.12
C ASN A 399 -13.49 17.36 19.60
N ARG A 400 -13.52 18.56 19.00
CA ARG A 400 -12.78 19.75 19.40
C ARG A 400 -13.66 20.73 20.18
N THR A 401 -14.75 21.18 19.56
CA THR A 401 -15.68 22.20 20.08
C THR A 401 -17.01 21.58 20.49
N ILE A 402 -17.51 20.63 19.70
CA ILE A 402 -18.80 19.94 19.92
C ILE A 402 -18.61 18.42 19.98
N LYS A 403 -19.29 17.76 20.90
CA LYS A 403 -19.34 16.29 21.01
C LYS A 403 -20.78 15.80 20.89
N ILE A 404 -20.98 14.81 20.02
CA ILE A 404 -22.26 14.13 19.82
C ILE A 404 -22.00 12.61 19.89
N PRO A 405 -22.07 11.97 21.08
CA PRO A 405 -21.74 10.55 21.25
C PRO A 405 -22.50 9.61 20.30
N ALA A 406 -23.77 9.90 20.03
CA ALA A 406 -24.61 9.11 19.12
C ALA A 406 -24.05 9.05 17.69
N ARG A 407 -23.38 10.12 17.22
CA ARG A 407 -22.72 10.17 15.91
C ARG A 407 -21.56 9.19 15.85
N GLU A 408 -20.69 9.20 16.85
CA GLU A 408 -19.53 8.30 16.90
C GLU A 408 -19.94 6.85 17.12
N GLN A 409 -20.93 6.59 17.98
CA GLN A 409 -21.50 5.24 18.16
C GLN A 409 -22.06 4.69 16.85
N TYR A 410 -22.73 5.53 16.06
CA TYR A 410 -23.25 5.13 14.75
C TYR A 410 -22.11 4.81 13.77
N ARG A 411 -21.10 5.69 13.64
CA ARG A 411 -19.92 5.45 12.78
C ARG A 411 -19.19 4.17 13.18
N VAL A 412 -19.00 3.94 14.49
CA VAL A 412 -18.38 2.73 15.03
C VAL A 412 -19.18 1.48 14.70
N LYS A 413 -20.50 1.50 14.94
CA LYS A 413 -21.37 0.40 14.55
C LYS A 413 -21.27 0.11 13.06
N LEU A 414 -21.33 1.14 12.22
CA LEU A 414 -21.31 0.99 10.78
C LEU A 414 -20.04 0.30 10.28
N PHE A 415 -18.83 0.76 10.65
CA PHE A 415 -17.63 0.08 10.17
C PHE A 415 -17.45 -1.30 10.82
N MET A 416 -17.89 -1.50 12.07
CA MET A 416 -17.80 -2.82 12.74
C MET A 416 -18.72 -3.87 12.11
N ASP A 417 -19.84 -3.45 11.52
CA ASP A 417 -20.74 -4.29 10.74
C ASP A 417 -20.17 -4.60 9.33
N LEU A 418 -19.32 -3.71 8.79
CA LEU A 418 -18.72 -3.86 7.46
C LEU A 418 -17.37 -4.59 7.44
N ILE A 419 -16.61 -4.60 8.53
CA ILE A 419 -15.31 -5.30 8.60
C ILE A 419 -15.50 -6.76 9.00
N ASN A 420 -14.55 -7.59 8.59
CA ASN A 420 -14.31 -8.84 9.29
C ASN A 420 -13.62 -8.55 10.63
N GLN A 421 -14.35 -8.67 11.74
CA GLN A 421 -13.85 -8.39 13.09
C GLN A 421 -12.70 -9.31 13.56
N ARG A 422 -12.23 -10.26 12.75
CA ARG A 422 -11.01 -11.05 13.04
C ARG A 422 -9.75 -10.47 12.39
N GLU A 423 -9.91 -9.46 11.55
CA GLU A 423 -8.81 -8.89 10.78
C GLU A 423 -8.24 -7.63 11.40
N LYS A 424 -6.91 -7.52 11.36
CA LYS A 424 -6.21 -6.40 11.99
C LYS A 424 -6.62 -5.06 11.39
N THR A 425 -7.04 -4.14 12.27
CA THR A 425 -7.63 -2.87 11.90
C THR A 425 -6.94 -1.71 12.62
N LEU A 426 -6.63 -0.64 11.89
CA LEU A 426 -6.14 0.61 12.45
C LEU A 426 -7.22 1.69 12.33
N VAL A 427 -7.55 2.36 13.43
CA VAL A 427 -8.56 3.44 13.48
C VAL A 427 -7.88 4.76 13.84
N PHE A 428 -7.94 5.73 12.92
CA PHE A 428 -7.34 7.05 13.07
C PHE A 428 -8.40 8.07 13.51
N CYS A 429 -8.32 8.47 14.78
CA CYS A 429 -9.27 9.36 15.45
C CYS A 429 -8.71 10.79 15.60
N ALA A 430 -9.59 11.79 15.65
CA ALA A 430 -9.21 13.22 15.71
C ALA A 430 -8.29 13.61 16.88
N SER A 431 -8.40 12.96 18.04
CA SER A 431 -7.61 13.27 19.23
C SER A 431 -7.38 12.03 20.10
N GLN A 432 -6.50 12.14 21.11
CA GLN A 432 -6.27 11.05 22.07
C GLN A 432 -7.52 10.73 22.91
N GLU A 433 -8.37 11.73 23.17
CA GLU A 433 -9.68 11.57 23.81
C GLU A 433 -10.65 10.83 22.88
N HIS A 434 -10.75 11.26 21.63
CA HIS A 434 -11.62 10.61 20.65
C HIS A 434 -11.21 9.13 20.44
N ALA A 435 -9.91 8.82 20.45
CA ALA A 435 -9.41 7.45 20.38
C ALA A 435 -9.82 6.57 21.59
N LEU A 436 -10.00 7.15 22.78
CA LEU A 436 -10.55 6.43 23.94
C LEU A 436 -12.02 6.09 23.73
N GLU A 437 -12.82 7.10 23.35
CA GLU A 437 -14.26 6.94 23.16
C GLU A 437 -14.55 5.90 22.08
N VAL A 438 -13.86 5.97 20.94
CA VAL A 438 -13.98 5.00 19.86
C VAL A 438 -13.58 3.59 20.30
N ARG A 439 -12.48 3.45 21.06
CA ARG A 439 -12.07 2.15 21.64
C ARG A 439 -13.19 1.57 22.49
N ASP A 440 -13.81 2.39 23.32
CA ASP A 440 -14.88 1.95 24.23
C ASP A 440 -16.12 1.53 23.45
N TYR A 441 -16.54 2.30 22.45
CA TYR A 441 -17.66 1.93 21.60
C TYR A 441 -17.39 0.63 20.81
N ILE A 442 -16.18 0.43 20.30
CA ILE A 442 -15.80 -0.83 19.64
C ILE A 442 -15.92 -2.00 20.63
N ASN A 443 -15.36 -1.86 21.83
CA ASN A 443 -15.37 -2.92 22.83
C ASN A 443 -16.77 -3.23 23.40
N GLN A 444 -17.72 -2.30 23.28
CA GLN A 444 -19.12 -2.51 23.70
C GLN A 444 -19.93 -3.33 22.69
N ILE A 445 -19.52 -3.36 21.42
CA ILE A 445 -20.28 -4.04 20.35
C ILE A 445 -19.53 -5.20 19.68
N LYS A 446 -18.23 -5.37 20.00
CA LYS A 446 -17.40 -6.44 19.44
C LYS A 446 -18.03 -7.82 19.65
N THR A 447 -17.81 -8.71 18.68
CA THR A 447 -18.17 -10.13 18.83
C THR A 447 -17.12 -10.93 19.62
N SER A 448 -15.88 -10.43 19.69
CA SER A 448 -14.79 -11.09 20.44
C SER A 448 -15.01 -10.98 21.95
N LYS A 449 -14.74 -12.08 22.66
CA LYS A 449 -14.80 -12.12 24.14
C LYS A 449 -13.50 -11.67 24.81
N ASP A 450 -12.45 -11.44 24.03
CA ASP A 450 -11.14 -11.07 24.57
C ASP A 450 -11.17 -9.62 25.11
N PRO A 451 -10.73 -9.37 26.36
CA PRO A 451 -10.74 -8.04 26.96
C PRO A 451 -9.90 -7.02 26.16
N ASP A 452 -8.78 -7.44 25.57
CA ASP A 452 -7.81 -6.60 24.87
C ASP A 452 -8.02 -6.58 23.35
N TYR A 453 -9.20 -7.01 22.89
CA TYR A 453 -9.57 -7.01 21.46
C TYR A 453 -9.29 -5.66 20.76
N CYS A 454 -9.76 -4.56 21.35
CA CYS A 454 -9.50 -3.21 20.87
C CYS A 454 -8.80 -2.40 21.96
N VAL A 455 -7.59 -1.92 21.66
CA VAL A 455 -6.80 -1.11 22.59
C VAL A 455 -6.39 0.21 21.96
N ARG A 456 -6.12 1.21 22.80
CA ARG A 456 -5.66 2.52 22.36
C ARG A 456 -4.14 2.55 22.37
N VAL A 457 -3.55 3.11 21.31
CA VAL A 457 -2.11 3.39 21.24
C VAL A 457 -1.87 4.85 20.84
N THR A 458 -1.57 5.66 21.83
CA THR A 458 -1.26 7.10 21.74
C THR A 458 -0.02 7.46 22.55
N ALA A 459 0.40 8.72 22.52
CA ALA A 459 1.54 9.18 23.32
C ALA A 459 1.27 9.05 24.83
N ALA A 460 0.03 9.29 25.26
CA ALA A 460 -0.38 9.18 26.67
C ALA A 460 -0.37 7.75 27.22
N ASP A 461 -0.34 6.72 26.37
CA ASP A 461 -0.37 5.31 26.82
C ASP A 461 1.02 4.78 27.21
N GLY A 462 2.09 5.54 26.95
CA GLY A 462 3.46 5.20 27.34
C GLY A 462 3.89 3.77 26.96
N ALA A 463 4.59 3.11 27.88
CA ALA A 463 5.14 1.77 27.70
C ALA A 463 4.07 0.69 27.46
N LEU A 464 2.89 0.82 28.07
CA LEU A 464 1.79 -0.13 27.87
C LEU A 464 1.25 -0.06 26.44
N GLY A 465 1.10 1.14 25.90
CA GLY A 465 0.76 1.34 24.49
C GLY A 465 1.79 0.74 23.53
N ASP A 466 3.08 0.81 23.87
CA ASP A 466 4.16 0.21 23.07
C ASP A 466 4.14 -1.32 23.14
N GLN A 467 3.79 -1.90 24.29
CA GLN A 467 3.57 -3.34 24.43
C GLN A 467 2.42 -3.82 23.54
N TYR A 468 1.27 -3.13 23.55
CA TYR A 468 0.15 -3.45 22.68
C TYR A 468 0.50 -3.32 21.21
N LEU A 469 1.27 -2.28 20.84
CA LEU A 469 1.75 -2.11 19.48
C LEU A 469 2.63 -3.29 19.05
N LYS A 470 3.56 -3.72 19.91
CA LYS A 470 4.42 -4.88 19.64
C LYS A 470 3.61 -6.17 19.46
N ALA A 471 2.62 -6.41 20.33
CA ALA A 471 1.71 -7.55 20.20
C ALA A 471 0.90 -7.49 18.90
N PHE A 472 0.42 -6.31 18.50
CA PHE A 472 -0.29 -6.10 17.24
C PHE A 472 0.60 -6.29 15.99
N GLN A 473 1.90 -5.97 16.08
CA GLN A 473 2.85 -6.16 14.98
C GLN A 473 3.19 -7.63 14.73
N ASP A 474 3.15 -8.43 15.79
CA ASP A 474 3.35 -9.88 15.71
C ASP A 474 2.19 -10.53 14.95
N ASN A 475 2.48 -11.14 13.79
CA ASN A 475 1.46 -11.70 12.92
C ASN A 475 0.85 -13.00 13.45
N ASP A 476 1.49 -13.65 14.43
CA ASP A 476 0.96 -14.86 15.07
C ASP A 476 -0.08 -14.51 16.15
N ASN A 477 -0.07 -13.25 16.63
CA ASN A 477 -1.05 -12.76 17.58
C ASN A 477 -2.32 -12.24 16.88
N ALA A 478 -3.46 -12.76 17.31
CA ALA A 478 -4.78 -12.27 16.91
C ALA A 478 -5.24 -11.04 17.73
N ILE A 479 -4.65 -10.83 18.91
CA ILE A 479 -5.02 -9.79 19.88
C ILE A 479 -3.79 -8.94 20.21
N PRO A 480 -3.90 -7.59 20.24
CA PRO A 480 -5.08 -6.82 19.87
C PRO A 480 -5.43 -6.97 18.38
N THR A 481 -6.72 -7.00 18.05
CA THR A 481 -7.18 -7.03 16.65
C THR A 481 -7.36 -5.60 16.12
N ILE A 482 -7.77 -4.66 16.97
CA ILE A 482 -8.00 -3.27 16.57
C ILE A 482 -7.16 -2.32 17.42
N LEU A 483 -6.44 -1.40 16.77
CA LEU A 483 -5.79 -0.28 17.46
C LEU A 483 -6.50 1.03 17.12
N THR A 484 -6.89 1.79 18.14
CA THR A 484 -7.29 3.19 17.97
C THR A 484 -6.11 4.10 18.25
N THR A 485 -5.94 5.14 17.44
CA THR A 485 -4.87 6.13 17.60
C THR A 485 -5.34 7.51 17.20
N SER A 486 -4.50 8.52 17.43
CA SER A 486 -4.63 9.83 16.78
C SER A 486 -3.58 9.98 15.70
N GLN A 487 -2.35 10.32 16.11
CA GLN A 487 -1.21 10.52 15.21
C GLN A 487 -0.08 9.51 15.45
N LYS A 488 -0.03 8.83 16.60
CA LYS A 488 1.12 7.97 16.96
C LYS A 488 1.34 6.87 15.92
N LEU A 489 0.29 6.26 15.36
CA LEU A 489 0.44 5.18 14.37
C LEU A 489 0.54 5.66 12.92
N SER A 490 0.62 6.97 12.65
CA SER A 490 0.89 7.49 11.29
C SER A 490 2.24 6.97 10.77
N THR A 491 3.22 6.77 11.64
CA THR A 491 4.56 6.22 11.33
C THR A 491 5.04 5.17 12.31
N GLY A 492 5.98 4.33 11.88
CA GLY A 492 6.70 3.41 12.77
C GLY A 492 5.91 2.17 13.18
N VAL A 493 4.81 1.85 12.48
CA VAL A 493 4.11 0.57 12.65
C VAL A 493 4.52 -0.37 11.53
N ASP A 494 5.16 -1.48 11.90
CA ASP A 494 5.46 -2.60 11.00
C ASP A 494 4.55 -3.79 11.29
N ALA A 495 3.28 -3.67 10.93
CA ALA A 495 2.30 -4.76 10.97
C ALA A 495 1.96 -5.15 9.53
N ARG A 496 2.31 -6.38 9.11
CA ARG A 496 2.11 -6.82 7.72
C ARG A 496 0.64 -7.17 7.43
N ASN A 497 -0.04 -7.77 8.40
CA ASN A 497 -1.41 -8.27 8.23
C ASN A 497 -2.52 -7.23 8.50
N VAL A 498 -2.25 -5.92 8.39
CA VAL A 498 -3.32 -4.90 8.49
C VAL A 498 -4.23 -5.02 7.27
N ARG A 499 -5.54 -5.28 7.48
CA ARG A 499 -6.55 -5.44 6.41
C ARG A 499 -7.49 -4.25 6.30
N ASN A 500 -7.64 -3.49 7.38
CA ASN A 500 -8.59 -2.38 7.45
C ASN A 500 -7.90 -1.13 8.00
N ILE A 501 -8.13 0.01 7.34
CA ILE A 501 -7.76 1.34 7.80
C ILE A 501 -9.04 2.16 7.90
N VAL A 502 -9.35 2.69 9.07
CA VAL A 502 -10.55 3.50 9.31
C VAL A 502 -10.14 4.94 9.60
N LEU A 503 -10.61 5.88 8.80
CA LEU A 503 -10.33 7.31 8.91
C LEU A 503 -11.53 8.02 9.54
N MET A 504 -11.37 8.44 10.79
CA MET A 504 -12.36 9.21 11.58
C MET A 504 -11.81 10.60 11.95
N ARG A 505 -10.88 11.11 11.13
CA ARG A 505 -10.37 12.48 11.22
C ARG A 505 -9.89 13.00 9.88
N GLU A 506 -9.97 14.30 9.71
CA GLU A 506 -9.34 14.97 8.57
C GLU A 506 -7.83 14.66 8.53
N VAL A 507 -7.35 14.42 7.30
CA VAL A 507 -5.93 14.23 6.99
C VAL A 507 -5.51 15.47 6.22
N ASN A 508 -4.73 16.34 6.86
CA ASN A 508 -4.49 17.69 6.36
C ASN A 508 -3.26 17.80 5.44
N SER A 509 -2.44 16.75 5.35
CA SER A 509 -1.29 16.71 4.43
C SER A 509 -1.24 15.41 3.66
N MET A 510 -0.75 15.49 2.41
CA MET A 510 -0.56 14.29 1.60
C MET A 510 0.50 13.36 2.21
N ILE A 511 1.51 13.95 2.83
CA ILE A 511 2.55 13.22 3.54
C ILE A 511 1.93 12.27 4.55
N GLU A 512 1.06 12.80 5.42
CA GLU A 512 0.38 12.00 6.42
C GLU A 512 -0.55 10.96 5.77
N PHE A 513 -1.25 11.35 4.71
CA PHE A 513 -2.13 10.46 3.96
C PHE A 513 -1.37 9.24 3.39
N LYS A 514 -0.28 9.46 2.64
CA LYS A 514 0.60 8.40 2.11
C LYS A 514 1.15 7.51 3.22
N GLN A 515 1.52 8.09 4.36
CA GLN A 515 2.03 7.33 5.50
C GLN A 515 0.95 6.44 6.14
N ILE A 516 -0.29 6.92 6.25
CA ILE A 516 -1.42 6.12 6.76
C ILE A 516 -1.73 4.98 5.78
N ILE A 517 -1.93 5.27 4.50
CA ILE A 517 -2.22 4.25 3.49
C ILE A 517 -1.10 3.22 3.41
N GLY A 518 0.16 3.67 3.50
CA GLY A 518 1.35 2.82 3.51
C GLY A 518 1.34 1.72 4.59
N ARG A 519 0.57 1.85 5.67
CA ARG A 519 0.42 0.80 6.70
C ARG A 519 -0.30 -0.44 6.20
N GLY A 520 -1.21 -0.28 5.23
CA GLY A 520 -1.94 -1.39 4.61
C GLY A 520 -1.20 -2.04 3.44
N THR A 521 -0.22 -1.35 2.84
CA THR A 521 0.41 -1.79 1.57
C THR A 521 1.39 -2.97 1.70
N ARG A 522 1.74 -3.39 2.91
CA ARG A 522 2.65 -4.53 3.10
C ARG A 522 1.99 -5.84 2.67
N LEU A 523 2.76 -6.68 1.98
CA LEU A 523 2.35 -8.03 1.58
C LEU A 523 2.17 -8.93 2.81
N TYR A 524 1.19 -9.82 2.74
CA TYR A 524 0.95 -10.88 3.70
C TYR A 524 0.19 -12.03 3.02
N ASP A 525 0.34 -13.26 3.51
CA ASP A 525 -0.30 -14.41 2.90
C ASP A 525 -1.82 -14.36 3.07
N GLY A 526 -2.56 -14.70 2.01
CA GLY A 526 -4.01 -14.53 1.94
C GLY A 526 -4.47 -13.07 1.98
N LYS A 527 -3.56 -12.11 1.75
CA LYS A 527 -3.88 -10.68 1.64
C LYS A 527 -3.77 -10.20 0.21
N ASP A 528 -4.88 -10.29 -0.49
CA ASP A 528 -4.98 -9.84 -1.87
C ASP A 528 -5.22 -8.33 -1.99
N TYR A 529 -5.95 -7.75 -1.04
CA TYR A 529 -6.17 -6.30 -0.91
C TYR A 529 -6.37 -5.91 0.56
N PHE A 530 -6.43 -4.60 0.83
CA PHE A 530 -6.92 -4.05 2.10
C PHE A 530 -7.97 -2.96 1.84
N THR A 531 -8.80 -2.66 2.84
CA THR A 531 -9.91 -1.70 2.70
C THR A 531 -9.66 -0.45 3.54
N ILE A 532 -9.92 0.72 2.96
CA ILE A 532 -9.91 2.00 3.64
C ILE A 532 -11.35 2.45 3.82
N TYR A 533 -11.77 2.70 5.05
CA TYR A 533 -13.09 3.22 5.41
C TYR A 533 -12.94 4.71 5.71
N ASP A 534 -13.48 5.55 4.85
CA ASP A 534 -13.28 6.99 4.86
C ASP A 534 -14.56 7.72 5.27
N PHE A 535 -14.62 8.19 6.53
CA PHE A 535 -15.73 8.98 7.07
C PHE A 535 -15.54 10.50 6.93
N VAL A 536 -14.41 10.92 6.33
CA VAL A 536 -13.89 12.29 6.46
C VAL A 536 -13.41 12.86 5.12
N LYS A 537 -13.83 12.22 4.02
CA LYS A 537 -13.52 12.63 2.65
C LYS A 537 -12.02 12.76 2.37
N ALA A 538 -11.20 11.97 3.05
CA ALA A 538 -9.76 11.91 2.81
C ALA A 538 -9.44 11.37 1.41
N HIS A 539 -10.36 10.62 0.78
CA HIS A 539 -10.20 10.11 -0.57
C HIS A 539 -10.01 11.20 -1.65
N HIS A 540 -10.38 12.46 -1.39
CA HIS A 540 -10.06 13.56 -2.30
C HIS A 540 -8.55 13.71 -2.55
N HIS A 541 -7.71 13.29 -1.60
CA HIS A 541 -6.26 13.27 -1.78
C HIS A 541 -5.79 12.28 -2.86
N PHE A 542 -6.55 11.24 -3.16
CA PHE A 542 -6.20 10.34 -4.26
C PHE A 542 -6.43 10.99 -5.64
N ALA A 543 -7.31 11.98 -5.75
CA ALA A 543 -7.58 12.68 -7.01
C ALA A 543 -6.47 13.66 -7.41
N ASP A 544 -5.50 13.90 -6.52
CA ASP A 544 -4.28 14.65 -6.80
C ASP A 544 -3.44 13.87 -7.84
N PRO A 545 -3.19 14.41 -9.05
CA PRO A 545 -2.36 13.74 -10.07
C PRO A 545 -0.97 13.34 -9.56
N GLU A 546 -0.47 14.03 -8.54
CA GLU A 546 0.83 13.80 -7.89
C GLU A 546 0.76 12.76 -6.75
N TRP A 547 -0.41 12.14 -6.52
CA TRP A 547 -0.58 11.03 -5.57
C TRP A 547 0.32 9.84 -5.93
N ASP A 548 0.43 9.49 -7.21
CA ASP A 548 1.32 8.41 -7.69
C ASP A 548 2.03 8.73 -9.02
N GLY A 549 1.84 9.94 -9.58
CA GLY A 549 2.54 10.44 -10.76
C GLY A 549 3.83 11.19 -10.43
N GLU A 550 4.71 11.33 -11.43
CA GLU A 550 5.81 12.29 -11.36
C GLU A 550 5.23 13.71 -11.19
N PRO A 551 5.82 14.55 -10.31
CA PRO A 551 5.34 15.92 -10.14
C PRO A 551 5.48 16.70 -11.45
N GLU A 552 4.45 17.45 -11.82
CA GLU A 552 4.57 18.37 -12.95
C GLU A 552 5.46 19.56 -12.54
N PRO A 553 6.30 20.10 -13.44
CA PRO A 553 7.09 21.28 -13.11
C PRO A 553 6.16 22.44 -12.75
N ILE A 554 6.33 22.98 -11.54
CA ILE A 554 5.65 24.19 -11.11
C ILE A 554 6.16 25.34 -11.99
N GLU A 555 5.27 25.98 -12.76
CA GLU A 555 5.62 27.19 -13.50
C GLU A 555 6.17 28.24 -12.54
N PRO A 556 7.34 28.85 -12.81
CA PRO A 556 7.93 29.83 -11.93
C PRO A 556 7.00 31.04 -11.82
N THR A 557 6.42 31.25 -10.64
CA THR A 557 5.72 32.49 -10.33
C THR A 557 6.72 33.64 -10.33
N GLU A 558 6.47 34.65 -11.16
CA GLU A 558 7.30 35.84 -11.30
C GLU A 558 7.51 36.56 -9.93
N PRO A 559 8.72 37.12 -9.69
CA PRO A 559 9.01 37.83 -8.46
C PRO A 559 8.42 39.25 -8.50
N GLY A 560 7.30 39.48 -7.80
CA GLY A 560 6.81 40.83 -7.47
C GLY A 560 6.08 40.80 -6.13
N GLY A 561 6.25 41.72 -5.19
CA GLY A 561 7.09 42.90 -5.07
C GLY A 561 7.12 43.29 -3.57
N ASN A 562 8.08 44.13 -3.20
CA ASN A 562 8.34 44.58 -1.83
C ASN A 562 7.09 44.93 -1.01
N VAL A 563 6.85 44.21 0.09
CA VAL A 563 6.01 44.68 1.20
C VAL A 563 6.91 44.87 2.42
N ALA A 564 6.99 46.11 2.88
CA ALA A 564 7.83 46.53 4.00
C ALA A 564 7.45 45.80 5.30
N LYS A 565 8.45 45.27 6.01
CA LYS A 565 8.31 44.70 7.36
C LYS A 565 8.06 45.83 8.37
N PRO A 566 7.05 45.75 9.26
CA PRO A 566 7.00 46.59 10.44
C PRO A 566 8.01 46.07 11.48
N ASN A 567 8.88 46.94 11.97
CA ASN A 567 9.69 46.70 13.16
C ASN A 567 8.78 46.67 14.40
N THR A 568 8.57 45.50 15.00
CA THR A 568 8.05 45.37 16.36
C THR A 568 9.14 44.80 17.26
N VAL A 569 9.60 45.63 18.19
CA VAL A 569 10.53 45.29 19.27
C VAL A 569 9.85 44.26 20.17
N GLU A 570 10.45 43.07 20.32
CA GLU A 570 9.99 42.03 21.25
C GLU A 570 10.18 42.50 22.71
N GLN A 571 9.09 42.57 23.45
CA GLN A 571 9.13 42.67 24.91
C GLN A 571 9.20 41.26 25.52
N PRO A 572 9.91 41.07 26.66
CA PRO A 572 10.07 39.79 27.31
C PRO A 572 8.71 39.20 27.76
N LYS A 573 8.46 37.94 27.37
CA LYS A 573 7.23 37.18 27.69
C LYS A 573 7.06 37.03 29.21
N GLN A 574 5.90 37.42 29.71
CA GLN A 574 5.46 37.15 31.08
C GLN A 574 5.21 35.64 31.29
N PRO A 575 5.24 35.15 32.55
CA PRO A 575 5.01 33.74 32.87
C PRO A 575 3.63 33.27 32.39
N TYR A 576 3.62 32.13 31.69
CA TYR A 576 2.41 31.47 31.19
C TYR A 576 1.48 31.12 32.35
N THR A 577 0.35 31.82 32.43
CA THR A 577 -0.84 31.35 33.14
C THR A 577 -1.66 30.55 32.12
N PRO A 578 -1.98 29.26 32.37
CA PRO A 578 -2.80 28.50 31.44
C PRO A 578 -4.18 29.16 31.33
N GLU A 579 -4.52 29.68 30.15
CA GLU A 579 -5.87 30.12 29.85
C GLU A 579 -6.83 28.95 30.10
N PRO A 580 -8.01 29.19 30.71
CA PRO A 580 -9.02 28.15 30.88
C PRO A 580 -9.39 27.60 29.51
N LYS A 581 -9.23 26.28 29.32
CA LYS A 581 -9.68 25.60 28.10
C LYS A 581 -11.17 25.92 27.92
N PRO A 582 -11.61 26.43 26.75
CA PRO A 582 -13.03 26.69 26.52
C PRO A 582 -13.84 25.41 26.76
N GLU A 583 -14.96 25.51 27.48
CA GLU A 583 -15.81 24.36 27.77
C GLU A 583 -16.35 23.76 26.46
N LYS A 584 -16.19 22.43 26.29
CA LYS A 584 -16.71 21.72 25.11
C LYS A 584 -18.23 21.58 25.21
N ILE A 585 -18.91 21.78 24.09
CA ILE A 585 -20.36 21.60 23.98
C ILE A 585 -20.66 20.10 23.88
N LEU A 586 -21.41 19.54 24.82
CA LEU A 586 -21.87 18.14 24.77
C LEU A 586 -23.36 18.11 24.45
N ILE A 587 -23.72 17.47 23.33
CA ILE A 587 -25.13 17.34 22.93
C ILE A 587 -25.56 15.88 23.03
N LYS A 588 -26.63 15.65 23.79
CA LYS A 588 -27.37 14.39 23.77
C LYS A 588 -28.57 14.53 22.84
N LEU A 589 -28.53 13.87 21.69
CA LEU A 589 -29.64 13.85 20.74
C LEU A 589 -30.89 13.21 21.36
N SER A 590 -32.06 13.65 20.90
CA SER A 590 -33.31 12.94 21.17
C SER A 590 -33.31 11.53 20.56
N ASP A 591 -34.10 10.62 21.12
CA ASP A 591 -34.16 9.22 20.65
C ASP A 591 -34.64 9.16 19.18
N GLY A 592 -35.64 9.98 18.82
CA GLY A 592 -36.09 10.11 17.44
C GLY A 592 -34.99 10.55 16.48
N LYS A 593 -34.21 11.57 16.85
CA LYS A 593 -33.11 12.08 16.01
C LYS A 593 -31.93 11.10 15.92
N THR A 594 -31.67 10.33 16.98
CA THR A 594 -30.66 9.27 16.97
C THR A 594 -31.01 8.15 15.98
N ARG A 595 -32.30 7.76 15.90
CA ARG A 595 -32.78 6.73 14.96
C ARG A 595 -32.81 7.21 13.51
N GLN A 596 -32.75 8.52 13.27
CA GLN A 596 -32.74 9.13 11.94
C GLN A 596 -31.34 9.29 11.34
N ILE A 597 -30.27 8.91 12.06
CA ILE A 597 -28.92 8.92 11.49
C ILE A 597 -28.88 7.89 10.36
N GLN A 598 -28.67 8.38 9.14
CA GLN A 598 -28.55 7.58 7.92
C GLN A 598 -27.16 7.78 7.34
N HIS A 599 -26.75 6.86 6.46
CA HIS A 599 -25.50 6.97 5.72
C HIS A 599 -25.73 6.70 4.24
N MET A 600 -24.87 7.30 3.43
CA MET A 600 -24.66 6.95 2.04
C MET A 600 -23.25 6.38 1.93
N MET A 601 -23.11 5.27 1.22
CA MET A 601 -21.83 4.62 0.99
C MET A 601 -21.57 4.53 -0.50
N ALA A 602 -20.37 4.90 -0.91
CA ALA A 602 -19.86 4.69 -2.26
C ALA A 602 -18.53 3.96 -2.17
N THR A 603 -18.42 2.80 -2.80
CA THR A 603 -17.16 2.07 -2.91
C THR A 603 -16.45 2.55 -4.17
N SER A 604 -15.30 3.18 -3.99
CA SER A 604 -14.42 3.58 -5.07
C SER A 604 -13.18 2.71 -5.08
N PHE A 605 -12.81 2.31 -6.28
CA PHE A 605 -11.61 1.52 -6.50
C PHE A 605 -10.55 2.44 -7.08
N TRP A 606 -9.30 2.17 -6.74
CA TRP A 606 -8.18 2.96 -7.23
C TRP A 606 -7.24 2.05 -8.02
N GLY A 607 -6.96 2.47 -9.24
CA GLY A 607 -5.96 1.85 -10.08
C GLY A 607 -4.57 2.06 -9.50
N ALA A 608 -3.62 1.24 -9.97
CA ALA A 608 -2.22 1.42 -9.60
C ALA A 608 -1.68 2.80 -10.03
N ASP A 609 -2.29 3.47 -11.00
CA ASP A 609 -1.95 4.83 -11.43
C ASP A 609 -2.50 5.94 -10.53
N GLY A 610 -3.12 5.58 -9.41
CA GLY A 610 -3.70 6.57 -8.51
C GLY A 610 -4.97 7.20 -9.07
N LYS A 611 -5.58 6.65 -10.13
CA LYS A 611 -6.85 7.14 -10.68
C LYS A 611 -8.02 6.30 -10.19
N PRO A 612 -9.21 6.90 -10.04
CA PRO A 612 -10.40 6.13 -9.75
C PRO A 612 -10.67 5.19 -10.93
N MET A 613 -11.00 3.95 -10.60
CA MET A 613 -11.37 2.93 -11.56
C MET A 613 -12.78 2.42 -11.23
N SER A 614 -13.52 2.02 -12.26
CA SER A 614 -14.82 1.37 -12.07
C SER A 614 -14.66 0.04 -11.34
N SER A 615 -15.73 -0.45 -10.71
CA SER A 615 -15.78 -1.80 -10.14
C SER A 615 -15.36 -2.85 -11.18
N ALA A 616 -15.80 -2.68 -12.41
CA ALA A 616 -15.44 -3.52 -13.55
C ALA A 616 -13.93 -3.57 -13.77
N GLN A 617 -13.30 -2.41 -13.92
CA GLN A 617 -11.86 -2.31 -14.13
C GLN A 617 -11.07 -2.84 -12.92
N PHE A 618 -11.55 -2.62 -11.69
CA PHE A 618 -10.87 -3.10 -10.49
C PHE A 618 -10.88 -4.61 -10.44
N LEU A 619 -12.05 -5.20 -10.65
CA LEU A 619 -12.21 -6.64 -10.72
C LEU A 619 -11.45 -7.24 -11.89
N GLU A 620 -11.40 -6.57 -13.04
CA GLU A 620 -10.55 -6.95 -14.15
C GLU A 620 -9.07 -6.91 -13.77
N SER A 621 -8.65 -5.88 -13.05
CA SER A 621 -7.27 -5.74 -12.59
C SER A 621 -6.89 -6.76 -11.53
N LEU A 622 -7.87 -7.28 -10.79
CA LEU A 622 -7.71 -8.39 -9.87
C LEU A 622 -7.83 -9.71 -10.65
N PHE A 623 -9.02 -10.14 -11.06
CA PHE A 623 -9.28 -11.47 -11.58
C PHE A 623 -9.03 -11.66 -13.09
N GLY A 624 -8.68 -10.61 -13.82
CA GLY A 624 -8.57 -10.60 -15.27
C GLY A 624 -9.89 -10.24 -15.98
N VAL A 625 -9.84 -10.13 -17.30
CA VAL A 625 -11.02 -9.79 -18.13
C VAL A 625 -12.07 -10.89 -17.97
N LEU A 626 -13.29 -10.53 -17.58
CA LEU A 626 -14.41 -11.44 -17.63
C LEU A 626 -14.59 -11.88 -19.10
N PRO A 627 -14.54 -13.18 -19.43
CA PRO A 627 -14.61 -13.59 -20.82
C PRO A 627 -15.94 -13.15 -21.44
N GLU A 628 -15.93 -12.80 -22.73
CA GLU A 628 -17.13 -12.42 -23.49
C GLU A 628 -18.07 -13.62 -23.69
N PHE A 629 -18.74 -14.07 -22.62
CA PHE A 629 -19.79 -15.07 -22.68
C PHE A 629 -21.13 -14.48 -23.14
N PHE A 630 -21.28 -13.16 -23.02
CA PHE A 630 -22.47 -12.39 -23.35
C PHE A 630 -22.08 -10.98 -23.80
N LYS A 631 -22.83 -10.40 -24.74
CA LYS A 631 -22.56 -9.14 -25.42
C LYS A 631 -23.19 -7.94 -24.72
N ASP A 632 -24.38 -8.13 -24.17
CA ASP A 632 -25.17 -7.11 -23.51
C ASP A 632 -25.98 -7.74 -22.36
N GLU A 633 -26.63 -6.87 -21.60
CA GLU A 633 -27.46 -7.26 -20.45
C GLU A 633 -28.62 -8.17 -20.87
N ASP A 634 -29.23 -7.92 -22.04
CA ASP A 634 -30.38 -8.67 -22.51
C ASP A 634 -29.99 -10.11 -22.86
N GLN A 635 -28.80 -10.32 -23.45
CA GLN A 635 -28.22 -11.64 -23.67
C GLN A 635 -27.84 -12.33 -22.36
N LEU A 636 -27.21 -11.63 -21.41
CA LEU A 636 -26.91 -12.19 -20.08
C LEU A 636 -28.20 -12.67 -19.41
N ARG A 637 -29.26 -11.87 -19.51
CA ARG A 637 -30.58 -12.15 -18.93
C ARG A 637 -31.26 -13.35 -19.60
N GLU A 638 -31.17 -13.48 -20.91
CA GLU A 638 -31.67 -14.65 -21.64
C GLU A 638 -30.96 -15.93 -21.19
N ILE A 639 -29.62 -15.91 -21.14
CA ILE A 639 -28.80 -17.04 -20.69
C ILE A 639 -29.08 -17.36 -19.22
N TRP A 640 -29.19 -16.35 -18.36
CA TRP A 640 -29.36 -16.55 -16.92
C TRP A 640 -30.77 -16.99 -16.53
N SER A 641 -31.81 -16.54 -17.26
CA SER A 641 -33.21 -16.84 -16.92
C SER A 641 -33.57 -18.33 -17.05
N ASN A 642 -32.83 -19.08 -17.87
CA ASN A 642 -33.01 -20.51 -18.03
C ASN A 642 -31.95 -21.27 -17.20
N PRO A 643 -32.34 -22.18 -16.28
CA PRO A 643 -31.42 -22.95 -15.45
C PRO A 643 -30.36 -23.72 -16.25
N GLU A 644 -30.71 -24.30 -17.40
CA GLU A 644 -29.79 -25.13 -18.17
C GLU A 644 -28.68 -24.30 -18.83
N THR A 645 -29.01 -23.11 -19.34
CA THR A 645 -28.03 -22.18 -19.92
C THR A 645 -27.22 -21.46 -18.84
N ARG A 646 -27.81 -21.19 -17.67
CA ARG A 646 -27.11 -20.64 -16.49
C ARG A 646 -25.99 -21.58 -16.02
N ILE A 647 -26.27 -22.88 -15.92
CA ILE A 647 -25.25 -23.87 -15.53
C ILE A 647 -24.08 -23.86 -16.53
N LYS A 648 -24.37 -23.91 -17.83
CA LYS A 648 -23.32 -23.84 -18.87
C LYS A 648 -22.48 -22.56 -18.81
N LEU A 649 -23.10 -21.43 -18.49
CA LEU A 649 -22.38 -20.17 -18.30
C LEU A 649 -21.44 -20.24 -17.08
N LEU A 650 -21.92 -20.77 -15.96
CA LEU A 650 -21.11 -20.94 -14.75
C LEU A 650 -19.96 -21.93 -14.95
N GLU A 651 -20.19 -23.02 -15.68
CA GLU A 651 -19.15 -23.98 -16.08
C GLU A 651 -18.10 -23.30 -16.97
N GLY A 652 -18.51 -22.56 -17.99
CA GLY A 652 -17.60 -21.81 -18.86
C GLY A 652 -16.78 -20.77 -18.10
N LEU A 653 -17.40 -20.02 -17.19
CA LEU A 653 -16.72 -19.08 -16.29
C LEU A 653 -15.66 -19.80 -15.44
N SER A 654 -16.01 -20.96 -14.87
CA SER A 654 -15.10 -21.78 -14.08
C SER A 654 -13.89 -22.27 -14.87
N GLU A 655 -14.09 -22.75 -16.11
CA GLU A 655 -13.01 -23.16 -17.02
C GLU A 655 -12.04 -22.01 -17.35
N LYS A 656 -12.54 -20.77 -17.35
CA LYS A 656 -11.76 -19.56 -17.56
C LYS A 656 -11.17 -18.96 -16.27
N GLY A 657 -11.33 -19.65 -15.14
CA GLY A 657 -10.71 -19.27 -13.88
C GLY A 657 -11.60 -18.46 -12.92
N PHE A 658 -12.86 -18.22 -13.27
CA PHE A 658 -13.89 -17.58 -12.45
C PHE A 658 -14.76 -18.65 -11.77
N ASN A 659 -14.15 -19.43 -10.89
CA ASN A 659 -14.85 -20.44 -10.10
C ASN A 659 -15.76 -19.79 -9.02
N LYS A 660 -16.49 -20.62 -8.29
CA LYS A 660 -17.45 -20.16 -7.28
C LYS A 660 -16.80 -19.32 -6.18
N GLU A 661 -15.58 -19.64 -5.78
CA GLU A 661 -14.82 -18.88 -4.79
C GLU A 661 -14.49 -17.47 -5.29
N VAL A 662 -14.04 -17.34 -6.54
CA VAL A 662 -13.77 -16.05 -7.18
C VAL A 662 -15.05 -15.23 -7.33
N LEU A 663 -16.15 -15.82 -7.80
CA LEU A 663 -17.44 -15.13 -7.94
C LEU A 663 -17.98 -14.63 -6.60
N ALA A 664 -17.82 -15.42 -5.52
CA ALA A 664 -18.16 -15.01 -4.16
C ALA A 664 -17.24 -13.89 -3.63
N GLU A 665 -15.98 -13.84 -4.06
CA GLU A 665 -15.09 -12.71 -3.77
C GLU A 665 -15.51 -11.46 -4.55
N MET A 666 -15.90 -11.59 -5.82
CA MET A 666 -16.43 -10.47 -6.62
C MET A 666 -17.66 -9.85 -5.94
N GLN A 667 -18.60 -10.68 -5.45
CA GLN A 667 -19.74 -10.24 -4.64
C GLN A 667 -19.33 -9.38 -3.44
N ARG A 668 -18.33 -9.85 -2.67
CA ARG A 668 -17.79 -9.12 -1.50
C ARG A 668 -17.04 -7.85 -1.88
N ILE A 669 -16.41 -7.82 -3.04
CA ILE A 669 -15.67 -6.64 -3.50
C ILE A 669 -16.62 -5.50 -3.85
N VAL A 670 -17.75 -5.81 -4.51
CA VAL A 670 -18.76 -4.83 -4.95
C VAL A 670 -19.93 -4.67 -3.98
N ASP A 671 -19.84 -5.24 -2.77
CA ASP A 671 -20.84 -5.15 -1.70
C ASP A 671 -22.23 -5.66 -2.11
N ALA A 672 -22.25 -6.79 -2.84
CA ALA A 672 -23.44 -7.41 -3.42
C ALA A 672 -23.63 -8.88 -2.98
N GLU A 673 -23.21 -9.24 -1.75
CA GLU A 673 -23.36 -10.59 -1.19
C GLU A 673 -24.83 -11.02 -1.01
N ASN A 674 -25.71 -10.05 -0.85
CA ASN A 674 -27.15 -10.27 -0.77
C ASN A 674 -27.82 -10.30 -2.16
N SER A 675 -27.07 -10.01 -3.23
CA SER A 675 -27.56 -9.98 -4.62
C SER A 675 -27.32 -11.31 -5.34
N ASP A 676 -28.06 -11.53 -6.43
CA ASP A 676 -27.83 -12.70 -7.30
C ASP A 676 -26.50 -12.55 -8.05
N LEU A 677 -25.87 -13.66 -8.45
CA LEU A 677 -24.70 -13.61 -9.31
C LEU A 677 -24.99 -12.96 -10.67
N PHE A 678 -26.24 -13.02 -11.16
CA PHE A 678 -26.70 -12.22 -12.29
C PHE A 678 -26.43 -10.73 -12.10
N ASP A 679 -26.84 -10.18 -10.95
CA ASP A 679 -26.69 -8.77 -10.62
C ASP A 679 -25.22 -8.35 -10.54
N VAL A 680 -24.39 -9.25 -10.03
CA VAL A 680 -22.94 -9.04 -9.93
C VAL A 680 -22.35 -9.02 -11.33
N LEU A 681 -22.63 -10.02 -12.16
CA LEU A 681 -22.14 -10.08 -13.54
C LEU A 681 -22.62 -8.87 -14.36
N ALA A 682 -23.88 -8.45 -14.18
CA ALA A 682 -24.44 -7.28 -14.82
C ALA A 682 -23.78 -5.97 -14.33
N HIS A 683 -23.49 -5.85 -13.03
CA HIS A 683 -22.75 -4.73 -12.47
C HIS A 683 -21.32 -4.65 -13.03
N VAL A 684 -20.65 -5.79 -13.15
CA VAL A 684 -19.27 -5.86 -13.63
C VAL A 684 -19.17 -5.63 -15.13
N ALA A 685 -20.06 -6.19 -15.94
CA ALA A 685 -20.00 -6.04 -17.38
C ALA A 685 -20.61 -4.72 -17.88
N PHE A 686 -21.63 -4.20 -17.20
CA PHE A 686 -22.47 -3.11 -17.70
C PHE A 686 -22.67 -1.95 -16.72
N ALA A 687 -21.99 -1.95 -15.57
CA ALA A 687 -22.09 -0.91 -14.53
C ALA A 687 -23.51 -0.70 -13.97
N LEU A 688 -24.35 -1.74 -14.02
CA LEU A 688 -25.73 -1.70 -13.52
C LEU A 688 -25.79 -1.81 -11.99
N HIS A 689 -26.79 -1.20 -11.35
CA HIS A 689 -26.95 -1.30 -9.91
C HIS A 689 -27.44 -2.71 -9.51
N PRO A 690 -26.75 -3.43 -8.61
CA PRO A 690 -27.13 -4.78 -8.26
C PRO A 690 -28.40 -4.81 -7.38
N LEU A 691 -29.40 -5.59 -7.77
CA LEU A 691 -30.61 -5.80 -6.96
C LEU A 691 -30.39 -6.90 -5.91
N SER A 692 -30.95 -6.71 -4.72
CA SER A 692 -30.91 -7.78 -3.70
C SER A 692 -31.78 -8.96 -4.15
N ARG A 693 -31.44 -10.17 -3.68
CA ARG A 693 -32.26 -11.36 -3.90
C ARG A 693 -33.68 -11.18 -3.35
N ALA A 694 -33.84 -10.46 -2.25
CA ALA A 694 -35.13 -10.18 -1.62
C ALA A 694 -36.01 -9.29 -2.51
N ASP A 695 -35.46 -8.19 -3.03
CA ASP A 695 -36.19 -7.28 -3.94
C ASP A 695 -36.56 -8.02 -5.24
N ARG A 696 -35.63 -8.82 -5.77
CA ARG A 696 -35.86 -9.63 -6.96
C ARG A 696 -36.98 -10.65 -6.75
N ALA A 697 -36.98 -11.33 -5.61
CA ALA A 697 -38.02 -12.28 -5.25
C ALA A 697 -39.38 -11.60 -5.12
N GLU A 698 -39.46 -10.42 -4.49
CA GLU A 698 -40.72 -9.71 -4.28
C GLU A 698 -41.34 -9.25 -5.61
N VAL A 699 -40.53 -8.74 -6.54
CA VAL A 699 -41.00 -8.40 -7.89
C VAL A 699 -41.50 -9.65 -8.63
N ALA A 700 -40.80 -10.77 -8.50
CA ALA A 700 -41.20 -12.02 -9.14
C ALA A 700 -42.53 -12.56 -8.59
N LYS A 701 -42.80 -12.42 -7.28
CA LYS A 701 -44.08 -12.82 -6.68
C LYS A 701 -45.27 -12.14 -7.35
N GLY A 702 -45.17 -10.84 -7.63
CA GLY A 702 -46.23 -10.10 -8.32
C GLY A 702 -46.60 -10.71 -9.67
N LYS A 703 -45.60 -11.19 -10.42
CA LYS A 703 -45.82 -11.91 -11.70
C LYS A 703 -46.28 -13.35 -11.50
N VAL A 704 -45.75 -14.05 -10.49
CA VAL A 704 -46.19 -15.40 -10.15
C VAL A 704 -47.68 -15.42 -9.78
N HIS A 705 -48.19 -14.41 -9.08
CA HIS A 705 -49.60 -14.30 -8.74
C HIS A 705 -50.52 -14.05 -9.95
N GLU A 706 -49.97 -13.59 -11.09
CA GLU A 706 -50.72 -13.32 -12.33
C GLU A 706 -50.92 -14.60 -13.17
N TYR A 707 -49.97 -15.54 -13.15
CA TYR A 707 -49.92 -16.68 -14.09
C TYR A 707 -50.12 -18.06 -13.46
N PHE A 708 -50.08 -18.20 -12.13
CA PHE A 708 -50.13 -19.49 -11.43
C PHE A 708 -51.32 -19.56 -10.46
N ASN A 709 -51.81 -20.77 -10.15
CA ASN A 709 -52.90 -20.95 -9.19
C ASN A 709 -52.41 -20.93 -7.73
N ASP A 710 -53.32 -20.79 -6.75
CA ASP A 710 -53.00 -20.64 -5.32
C ASP A 710 -52.03 -21.69 -4.78
N LYS A 711 -52.19 -22.96 -5.18
CA LYS A 711 -51.33 -24.07 -4.73
C LYS A 711 -49.91 -23.93 -5.31
N GLN A 712 -49.81 -23.56 -6.58
CA GLN A 712 -48.56 -23.32 -7.28
C GLN A 712 -47.85 -22.07 -6.75
N GLN A 713 -48.58 -20.99 -6.50
CA GLN A 713 -48.06 -19.77 -5.88
C GLN A 713 -47.43 -20.08 -4.51
N ALA A 714 -48.13 -20.82 -3.66
CA ALA A 714 -47.61 -21.22 -2.36
C ALA A 714 -46.29 -22.02 -2.46
N PHE A 715 -46.17 -22.90 -3.45
CA PHE A 715 -44.90 -23.60 -3.73
C PHE A 715 -43.80 -22.64 -4.19
N LEU A 716 -44.09 -21.77 -5.15
CA LEU A 716 -43.12 -20.83 -5.70
C LEU A 716 -42.66 -19.80 -4.66
N ASP A 717 -43.53 -19.31 -3.78
CA ASP A 717 -43.17 -18.43 -2.66
C ASP A 717 -42.19 -19.08 -1.69
N PHE A 718 -42.36 -20.38 -1.45
CA PHE A 718 -41.42 -21.16 -0.65
C PHE A 718 -40.07 -21.29 -1.35
N VAL A 719 -40.05 -21.58 -2.65
CA VAL A 719 -38.81 -21.62 -3.45
C VAL A 719 -38.10 -20.27 -3.41
N LEU A 720 -38.83 -19.17 -3.61
CA LEU A 720 -38.31 -17.81 -3.51
C LEU A 720 -37.72 -17.51 -2.12
N THR A 721 -38.35 -18.00 -1.05
CA THR A 721 -37.83 -17.86 0.31
C THR A 721 -36.49 -18.60 0.49
N GLN A 722 -36.34 -19.79 -0.09
CA GLN A 722 -35.06 -20.52 -0.06
C GLN A 722 -33.99 -19.83 -0.91
N TYR A 723 -34.37 -19.34 -2.09
CA TYR A 723 -33.50 -18.55 -2.97
C TYR A 723 -32.94 -17.30 -2.27
N VAL A 724 -33.78 -16.53 -1.58
CA VAL A 724 -33.35 -15.35 -0.81
C VAL A 724 -32.34 -15.73 0.28
N LYS A 725 -32.54 -16.86 0.95
CA LYS A 725 -31.66 -17.33 2.04
C LYS A 725 -30.35 -17.93 1.56
N GLN A 726 -30.41 -18.82 0.56
CA GLN A 726 -29.30 -19.71 0.20
C GLN A 726 -28.67 -19.37 -1.16
N GLY A 727 -29.39 -18.70 -2.06
CA GLY A 727 -28.86 -18.18 -3.31
C GLY A 727 -29.37 -18.90 -4.55
N VAL A 728 -28.77 -18.54 -5.69
CA VAL A 728 -29.20 -18.96 -7.03
C VAL A 728 -29.16 -20.48 -7.23
N ASP A 729 -28.31 -21.19 -6.49
CA ASP A 729 -28.19 -22.66 -6.55
C ASP A 729 -29.50 -23.38 -6.19
N GLU A 730 -30.35 -22.79 -5.34
CA GLU A 730 -31.66 -23.36 -4.99
C GLU A 730 -32.63 -23.40 -6.17
N LEU A 731 -32.33 -22.66 -7.24
CA LEU A 731 -33.11 -22.64 -8.47
C LEU A 731 -32.68 -23.72 -9.47
N ASN A 732 -31.66 -24.53 -9.15
CA ASN A 732 -31.22 -25.62 -10.01
C ASN A 732 -32.24 -26.76 -10.02
N GLN A 733 -32.42 -27.40 -11.17
CA GLN A 733 -33.38 -28.49 -11.33
C GLN A 733 -33.13 -29.64 -10.34
N GLU A 734 -31.87 -29.92 -10.00
CA GLU A 734 -31.47 -30.96 -9.05
C GLU A 734 -32.01 -30.71 -7.64
N LYS A 735 -32.24 -29.45 -7.27
CA LYS A 735 -32.80 -29.05 -5.97
C LYS A 735 -34.31 -29.27 -5.88
N LEU A 736 -35.01 -29.41 -7.02
CA LEU A 736 -36.47 -29.53 -7.05
C LEU A 736 -36.98 -30.66 -6.15
N ARG A 737 -36.33 -31.83 -6.19
CA ARG A 737 -36.72 -32.96 -5.34
C ARG A 737 -36.63 -32.61 -3.86
N GLY A 738 -35.49 -32.07 -3.41
CA GLY A 738 -35.29 -31.68 -2.02
C GLY A 738 -36.22 -30.58 -1.56
N LEU A 739 -36.55 -29.61 -2.43
CA LEU A 739 -37.50 -28.55 -2.13
C LEU A 739 -38.94 -29.06 -1.97
N LEU A 740 -39.36 -30.03 -2.79
CA LEU A 740 -40.67 -30.67 -2.68
C LEU A 740 -40.79 -31.48 -1.39
N GLU A 741 -39.78 -32.30 -1.08
CA GLU A 741 -39.72 -33.07 0.17
C GLU A 741 -39.69 -32.14 1.40
N LEU A 742 -38.97 -31.01 1.34
CA LEU A 742 -38.88 -30.04 2.44
C LEU A 742 -40.21 -29.32 2.70
N LYS A 743 -41.01 -29.02 1.66
CA LYS A 743 -42.29 -28.31 1.81
C LYS A 743 -43.46 -29.25 2.09
N TYR A 744 -43.52 -30.41 1.44
CA TYR A 744 -44.66 -31.32 1.45
C TYR A 744 -44.40 -32.65 2.18
N GLN A 745 -43.23 -32.84 2.79
CA GLN A 745 -42.79 -34.06 3.48
C GLN A 745 -42.51 -35.26 2.56
N SER A 746 -43.20 -35.38 1.42
CA SER A 746 -42.92 -36.39 0.40
C SER A 746 -43.20 -35.90 -1.03
N ILE A 747 -42.60 -36.56 -2.03
CA ILE A 747 -42.87 -36.30 -3.45
C ILE A 747 -44.31 -36.64 -3.82
N HIS A 748 -44.87 -37.69 -3.21
CA HIS A 748 -46.23 -38.13 -3.45
C HIS A 748 -47.23 -37.01 -3.10
N ASP A 749 -47.10 -36.45 -1.90
CA ASP A 749 -47.99 -35.38 -1.41
C ASP A 749 -47.85 -34.10 -2.23
N ALA A 750 -46.64 -33.83 -2.70
CA ALA A 750 -46.38 -32.72 -3.62
C ALA A 750 -47.11 -32.92 -4.96
N THR A 751 -47.11 -34.14 -5.52
CA THR A 751 -47.82 -34.44 -6.78
C THR A 751 -49.34 -34.44 -6.65
N GLU A 752 -49.88 -34.87 -5.50
CA GLU A 752 -51.32 -34.72 -5.22
C GLU A 752 -51.74 -33.25 -5.15
N THR A 753 -50.86 -32.40 -4.63
CA THR A 753 -51.16 -30.97 -4.42
C THR A 753 -50.94 -30.14 -5.68
N LEU A 754 -49.83 -30.35 -6.39
CA LEU A 754 -49.35 -29.47 -7.47
C LEU A 754 -49.58 -30.02 -8.88
N GLY A 755 -49.93 -31.30 -9.02
CA GLY A 755 -50.13 -31.97 -10.30
C GLY A 755 -49.00 -32.93 -10.68
N LYS A 756 -48.91 -33.30 -11.96
CA LYS A 756 -47.94 -34.32 -12.41
C LYS A 756 -46.51 -33.80 -12.28
N ALA A 757 -45.55 -34.69 -12.03
CA ALA A 757 -44.14 -34.34 -11.88
C ALA A 757 -43.57 -33.50 -13.06
N ALA A 758 -44.01 -33.78 -14.30
CA ALA A 758 -43.63 -32.99 -15.47
C ALA A 758 -44.16 -31.56 -15.43
N GLU A 759 -45.39 -31.36 -14.95
CA GLU A 759 -46.01 -30.03 -14.78
C GLU A 759 -45.29 -29.25 -13.68
N ILE A 760 -44.98 -29.89 -12.55
CA ILE A 760 -44.21 -29.28 -11.45
C ILE A 760 -42.84 -28.80 -11.94
N ARG A 761 -42.14 -29.65 -12.72
CA ARG A 761 -40.86 -29.27 -13.33
C ARG A 761 -41.02 -28.08 -14.28
N HIS A 762 -42.04 -28.08 -15.13
CA HIS A 762 -42.31 -26.97 -16.05
C HIS A 762 -42.63 -25.67 -15.31
N ILE A 763 -43.38 -25.73 -14.21
CA ILE A 763 -43.67 -24.59 -13.34
C ILE A 763 -42.38 -24.06 -12.69
N PHE A 764 -41.59 -24.96 -12.09
CA PHE A 764 -40.34 -24.63 -11.42
C PHE A 764 -39.27 -24.04 -12.36
N MET A 765 -39.20 -24.50 -13.61
CA MET A 765 -38.29 -23.91 -14.60
C MET A 765 -38.89 -22.62 -15.19
N GLY A 766 -40.18 -22.62 -15.50
CA GLY A 766 -40.86 -21.55 -16.21
C GLY A 766 -41.01 -20.27 -15.41
N PHE A 767 -41.13 -20.33 -14.07
CA PHE A 767 -41.29 -19.12 -13.27
C PHE A 767 -40.00 -18.28 -13.20
N GLN A 768 -38.83 -18.89 -13.35
CA GLN A 768 -37.55 -18.23 -13.11
C GLN A 768 -37.29 -17.05 -14.06
N LYS A 769 -37.84 -17.07 -15.27
CA LYS A 769 -37.79 -15.91 -16.17
C LYS A 769 -38.36 -14.64 -15.51
N HIS A 770 -39.35 -14.78 -14.63
CA HIS A 770 -39.97 -13.65 -13.94
C HIS A 770 -39.05 -13.04 -12.87
N LEU A 771 -38.06 -13.77 -12.35
CA LEU A 771 -37.02 -13.20 -11.50
C LEU A 771 -36.18 -12.17 -12.24
N TYR A 772 -36.01 -12.32 -13.55
CA TYR A 772 -35.10 -11.51 -14.35
C TYR A 772 -35.82 -10.77 -15.48
N GLN A 773 -37.10 -10.41 -15.36
CA GLN A 773 -37.83 -9.73 -16.44
C GLN A 773 -37.82 -8.19 -16.37
N MET A 774 -37.47 -7.57 -15.24
CA MET A 774 -37.43 -6.10 -15.12
C MET A 774 -36.03 -5.52 -15.35
N LYS A 775 -36.00 -4.35 -16.02
CA LYS A 775 -34.90 -3.38 -15.94
C LYS A 775 -35.20 -2.47 -14.73
N PRO A 776 -34.28 -2.26 -13.79
CA PRO A 776 -34.48 -1.23 -12.77
C PRO A 776 -34.70 0.12 -13.48
N ASN A 777 -35.71 0.88 -13.04
CA ASN A 777 -35.89 2.23 -13.55
C ASN A 777 -34.61 3.02 -13.26
N VAL A 778 -34.01 3.59 -14.31
CA VAL A 778 -32.81 4.43 -14.29
C VAL A 778 -33.03 5.65 -13.41
#